data_AF-A0A494ZRU9-F1
#
_entry.id   AF-A0A494ZRU9-F1
#
_cell.length_a   1.000
_cell.length_b   1.000
_cell.length_c   1.000
_cell.angle_alpha   90.00
_cell.angle_beta   90.00
_cell.angle_gamma   90.00
#
_symmetry.space_group_name_H-M   'P 1'
#
loop_
_entity.id
_entity.type
_entity.pdbx_description
1 polymer ?
#
loop_
_entity_poly.entity_id
_entity_poly.type
_entity_poly.pdbx_seq_one_letter_code
_entity_poly.pdbx_strand_id
1 'polypeptide(L)'
;MKKWYKKPITKAILVFVAIVTAILLGISVFLLASLNGVVYDAKLRAEKKYENAKSFEQTMYQTATYVAERIHIQDEFETDGKYNPDKIVDITEYAKNRTISGENTSGVAYKLGELAAWGQAKEMSSEDADDYRIIVCKKKDGKYYYYYYNEFQNLINDAKLRVILNGAQLRPEENAGENSQLQTFYDNLSYNYSVGMSKYYDTIRIEDEKGNTLYTDCWIYDSNWDSSIGKEEAAPIGAKNLLTLINENEKLNGKLDKIYNDLSSSLENIACDAEQYGEYKDSTDFSEGNTNFKYLLVDQQAKKVYTNNSAWTQYSDVDKNIEELKKQEHSKYVVVKPKLADFESNLKDTDARKWKEVFHILAEDNKESDNYIFVAAVDTDFPVQDVFYTYNQNYRQYAPYINMASAFIIVGIALCLIIIVWLTVVAGRNSEDEELHLNSYDYWKSELGAALVIVPWIFLTMFVGGCWEVTCYDAVGWGNTSQQYYYTFSLSGMNYVLVTIYMGLSMVLFLAGYLSLVRRIKGRILWKNSILYFILKWCIKVLCAIVRFFCDFWRNRSITWRAVIVFIGFVCIHWLGMSSGFSLFIFLMFVAEIVGVYYIVRNAIAKDKIRKGIERIASGELEYQIPTEKLKGEYKHTAEMINDIGNGLNRAVDEKIKSERLKTDLITNVSHDIKTPLTSIINYVDLLKREEIDDPKIQGYLKVLEEKSQRLKTLTEDVVEASKVSSGNINLQMMDVNFVEILNQTIGEIEEKMSTNDLEVIASVPESPVIVHVDGRRMWRVLENIFNNAAKYAMPGTRVYADLQIKEEVAEFTLKNISAQKLNIKAEELTERFIRGDISRSTEGSGLGLSIASTLTEMQGGTFEVYVDGDLFKVTITLPLKESR
;
A
#
# COMPACT_ATOMS: atom_id res chain seq x y z
N MET A 1 -5.23 -17.79 -47.54
CA MET A 1 -3.79 -17.78 -47.18
C MET A 1 -3.60 -18.25 -45.75
N LYS A 2 -2.83 -19.32 -45.51
CA LYS A 2 -2.60 -19.87 -44.16
C LYS A 2 -2.05 -18.75 -43.27
N LYS A 3 -2.67 -18.47 -42.11
CA LYS A 3 -2.25 -17.44 -41.12
C LYS A 3 -0.95 -17.84 -40.40
N TRP A 4 0.10 -18.16 -41.17
CA TRP A 4 1.37 -18.68 -40.67
C TRP A 4 2.03 -17.73 -39.68
N TYR A 5 1.90 -16.41 -39.91
CA TYR A 5 2.42 -15.35 -39.05
C TYR A 5 1.80 -15.29 -37.64
N LYS A 6 0.72 -16.03 -37.36
CA LYS A 6 0.09 -16.15 -36.04
C LYS A 6 0.42 -17.47 -35.32
N LYS A 7 1.15 -18.41 -35.95
CA LYS A 7 1.44 -19.72 -35.36
C LYS A 7 2.37 -19.60 -34.15
N PRO A 8 2.25 -20.48 -33.14
CA PRO A 8 3.13 -20.49 -31.96
C PRO A 8 4.62 -20.55 -32.32
N ILE A 9 4.97 -21.38 -33.32
CA ILE A 9 6.35 -21.52 -33.82
C ILE A 9 6.88 -20.18 -34.35
N THR A 10 6.09 -19.43 -35.12
CA THR A 10 6.52 -18.12 -35.64
C THR A 10 6.72 -17.11 -34.51
N LYS A 11 5.88 -17.11 -33.49
CA LYS A 11 6.06 -16.25 -32.31
C LYS A 11 7.34 -16.62 -31.54
N ALA A 12 7.60 -17.92 -31.36
CA ALA A 12 8.81 -18.39 -30.71
C ALA A 12 10.08 -17.97 -31.48
N ILE A 13 10.06 -18.10 -32.81
CA ILE A 13 11.16 -17.61 -33.67
C ILE A 13 11.34 -16.10 -33.51
N LEU A 14 10.27 -15.30 -33.55
CA LEU A 14 10.36 -13.85 -33.38
C LEU A 14 10.96 -13.46 -32.01
N VAL A 15 10.55 -14.13 -30.93
CA VAL A 15 11.11 -13.90 -29.60
C VAL A 15 12.60 -14.26 -29.55
N PHE A 16 12.97 -15.41 -30.13
CA PHE A 16 14.38 -15.83 -30.20
C PHE A 16 15.23 -14.83 -30.98
N VAL A 17 14.76 -14.40 -32.16
CA VAL A 17 15.45 -13.40 -32.98
C VAL A 17 15.57 -12.07 -32.22
N ALA A 18 14.55 -11.67 -31.45
CA ALA A 18 14.60 -10.45 -30.66
C ALA A 18 15.70 -10.50 -29.58
N ILE A 19 15.83 -11.65 -28.88
CA ILE A 19 16.86 -11.86 -27.85
C ILE A 19 18.25 -11.81 -28.49
N VAL A 20 18.47 -12.55 -29.58
CA VAL A 20 19.75 -12.56 -30.31
C VAL A 20 20.09 -11.16 -30.83
N THR A 21 19.11 -10.43 -31.36
CA THR A 21 19.30 -9.06 -31.85
C THR A 21 19.68 -8.11 -30.71
N ALA A 22 19.04 -8.21 -29.54
CA ALA A 22 19.40 -7.41 -28.36
C ALA A 22 20.82 -7.71 -27.86
N ILE A 23 21.23 -8.98 -27.86
CA ILE A 23 22.61 -9.38 -27.53
C ILE A 23 23.61 -8.78 -28.51
N LEU A 24 23.38 -8.94 -29.82
CA LEU A 24 24.27 -8.39 -30.85
C LEU A 24 24.34 -6.86 -30.78
N LEU A 25 23.21 -6.20 -30.48
CA LEU A 25 23.17 -4.76 -30.25
C LEU A 25 24.05 -4.35 -29.07
N GLY A 26 23.89 -5.01 -27.92
CA GLY A 26 24.67 -4.69 -26.74
C GLY A 26 26.17 -4.95 -26.94
N ILE A 27 26.54 -6.07 -27.57
CA ILE A 27 27.93 -6.35 -27.94
C ILE A 27 28.46 -5.28 -28.89
N SER A 28 27.69 -4.85 -29.89
CA SER A 28 28.12 -3.84 -30.87
C SER A 28 28.29 -2.46 -30.23
N VAL A 29 27.37 -2.06 -29.35
CA VAL A 29 27.49 -0.81 -28.58
C VAL A 29 28.70 -0.87 -27.64
N PHE A 30 28.87 -2.00 -26.96
CA PHE A 30 30.00 -2.20 -26.05
C PHE A 30 31.34 -2.21 -26.79
N LEU A 31 31.41 -2.84 -27.97
CA LEU A 31 32.56 -2.84 -28.85
C LEU A 31 32.90 -1.42 -29.35
N LEU A 32 31.91 -0.61 -29.70
CA LEU A 32 32.17 0.79 -30.06
C LEU A 32 32.66 1.63 -28.87
N ALA A 33 32.02 1.47 -27.72
CA ALA A 33 32.42 2.18 -26.50
C ALA A 33 33.85 1.82 -26.07
N SER A 34 34.25 0.57 -26.28
CA SER A 34 35.59 0.10 -25.93
C SER A 34 36.66 0.50 -26.96
N LEU A 35 36.28 0.66 -28.23
CA LEU A 35 37.17 1.15 -29.28
C LEU A 35 37.34 2.68 -29.28
N ASN A 36 36.49 3.45 -28.58
CA ASN A 36 36.65 4.89 -28.40
C ASN A 36 37.98 5.28 -27.73
N GLY A 37 38.62 4.37 -26.96
CA GLY A 37 39.97 4.59 -26.40
C GLY A 37 41.09 4.55 -27.45
N VAL A 38 40.84 3.98 -28.63
CA VAL A 38 41.80 3.84 -29.75
C VAL A 38 41.42 4.76 -30.93
N VAL A 39 40.12 5.04 -31.09
CA VAL A 39 39.55 5.83 -32.18
C VAL A 39 38.58 6.86 -31.60
N TYR A 40 39.08 8.06 -31.34
CA TYR A 40 38.31 9.19 -30.83
C TYR A 40 37.59 9.93 -31.98
N ASP A 41 36.83 9.21 -32.80
CA ASP A 41 36.02 9.83 -33.86
C ASP A 41 34.53 9.75 -33.48
N ALA A 42 33.87 10.90 -33.37
CA ALA A 42 32.42 10.99 -33.14
C ALA A 42 31.60 10.41 -34.31
N LYS A 43 32.25 10.05 -35.42
CA LYS A 43 31.63 9.41 -36.57
C LYS A 43 31.50 7.91 -36.35
N LEU A 44 30.32 7.38 -36.72
CA LEU A 44 30.03 5.93 -36.86
C LEU A 44 30.84 5.23 -37.97
N ARG A 45 31.89 5.88 -38.49
CA ARG A 45 32.77 5.34 -39.52
C ARG A 45 34.22 5.72 -39.25
N ALA A 46 35.09 4.72 -39.30
CA ALA A 46 36.53 4.93 -39.26
C ALA A 46 37.06 5.45 -40.62
N GLU A 47 38.05 6.34 -40.56
CA GLU A 47 38.85 6.77 -41.71
C GLU A 47 39.71 5.60 -42.24
N LYS A 48 40.17 5.70 -43.50
CA LYS A 48 40.94 4.60 -44.13
C LYS A 48 42.38 4.47 -43.62
N LYS A 49 42.97 5.57 -43.14
CA LYS A 49 44.35 5.64 -42.67
C LYS A 49 44.42 6.34 -41.31
N TYR A 50 45.29 5.87 -40.44
CA TYR A 50 45.40 6.35 -39.05
C TYR A 50 45.78 7.83 -38.98
N GLU A 51 46.68 8.30 -39.84
CA GLU A 51 47.14 9.70 -39.88
C GLU A 51 46.06 10.72 -40.30
N ASN A 52 44.89 10.24 -40.73
CA ASN A 52 43.72 11.09 -41.00
C ASN A 52 42.64 10.99 -39.91
N ALA A 53 42.81 10.11 -38.92
CA ALA A 53 41.89 9.95 -37.81
C ALA A 53 42.05 11.08 -36.78
N LYS A 54 40.97 11.45 -36.10
CA LYS A 54 41.03 12.49 -35.05
C LYS A 54 41.87 12.05 -33.84
N SER A 55 41.92 10.74 -33.55
CA SER A 55 42.80 10.19 -32.50
C SER A 55 44.28 10.45 -32.80
N PHE A 56 44.70 10.45 -34.07
CA PHE A 56 46.09 10.76 -34.44
C PHE A 56 46.46 12.21 -34.10
N GLU A 57 45.62 13.19 -34.48
CA GLU A 57 45.83 14.60 -34.10
C GLU A 57 45.87 14.75 -32.57
N GLN A 58 45.02 14.01 -31.85
CA GLN A 58 45.00 14.06 -30.39
C GLN A 58 46.28 13.49 -29.78
N THR A 59 46.75 12.32 -30.24
CA THR A 59 48.04 11.77 -29.80
C THR A 59 49.17 12.73 -30.12
N MET A 60 49.18 13.31 -31.32
CA MET A 60 50.18 14.30 -31.73
C MET A 60 50.16 15.56 -30.85
N TYR A 61 48.97 16.06 -30.51
CA TYR A 61 48.79 17.19 -29.60
C TYR A 61 49.27 16.87 -28.18
N GLN A 62 48.90 15.71 -27.65
CA GLN A 62 49.31 15.27 -26.31
C GLN A 62 50.82 15.09 -26.21
N THR A 63 51.43 14.47 -27.22
CA THR A 63 52.89 14.36 -27.32
C THR A 63 53.55 15.74 -27.41
N ALA A 64 52.98 16.68 -28.17
CA ALA A 64 53.48 18.04 -28.25
C ALA A 64 53.43 18.78 -26.92
N THR A 65 52.29 18.72 -26.21
CA THR A 65 52.09 19.27 -24.86
C THR A 65 53.11 18.67 -23.89
N TYR A 66 53.22 17.34 -23.86
CA TYR A 66 54.15 16.63 -22.97
C TYR A 66 55.62 17.03 -23.23
N VAL A 67 56.02 17.14 -24.49
CA VAL A 67 57.37 17.57 -24.85
C VAL A 67 57.61 19.04 -24.47
N ALA A 68 56.64 19.92 -24.69
CA ALA A 68 56.73 21.33 -24.30
C ALA A 68 56.88 21.48 -22.78
N GLU A 69 56.09 20.74 -22.00
CA GLU A 69 56.16 20.69 -20.54
C GLU A 69 57.52 20.19 -20.06
N ARG A 70 58.01 19.09 -20.63
CA ARG A 70 59.37 18.58 -20.36
C ARG A 70 60.44 19.63 -20.62
N ILE A 71 60.38 20.34 -21.75
CA ILE A 71 61.39 21.36 -22.09
C ILE A 71 61.33 22.52 -21.10
N HIS A 72 60.14 22.99 -20.75
CA HIS A 72 59.96 24.06 -19.77
C HIS A 72 60.55 23.68 -18.41
N ILE A 73 60.19 22.50 -17.89
CA ILE A 73 60.73 21.97 -16.64
C ILE A 73 62.27 21.88 -16.71
N GLN A 74 62.84 21.33 -17.78
CA GLN A 74 64.30 21.27 -17.93
C GLN A 74 64.96 22.67 -17.92
N ASP A 75 64.38 23.64 -18.63
CA ASP A 75 64.90 25.01 -18.67
C ASP A 75 64.85 25.68 -17.28
N GLU A 76 63.81 25.37 -16.49
CA GLU A 76 63.60 25.94 -15.16
C GLU A 76 64.42 25.25 -14.06
N PHE A 77 64.58 23.93 -14.08
CA PHE A 77 65.30 23.18 -13.05
C PHE A 77 66.82 23.08 -13.29
N GLU A 78 67.29 23.31 -14.51
CA GLU A 78 68.70 23.18 -14.84
C GLU A 78 69.46 24.52 -14.84
N THR A 79 70.76 24.45 -14.59
CA THR A 79 71.71 25.53 -14.85
C THR A 79 72.90 24.92 -15.58
N ASP A 80 73.27 25.48 -16.74
CA ASP A 80 74.28 24.92 -17.64
C ASP A 80 74.03 23.44 -18.02
N GLY A 81 72.76 23.05 -18.16
CA GLY A 81 72.35 21.71 -18.59
C GLY A 81 72.44 20.64 -17.49
N LYS A 82 72.43 21.05 -16.22
CA LYS A 82 72.40 20.13 -15.06
C LYS A 82 71.43 20.63 -14.00
N TYR A 83 70.72 19.69 -13.36
CA TYR A 83 69.84 19.97 -12.23
C TYR A 83 70.55 20.84 -11.17
N ASN A 84 69.96 21.98 -10.83
CA ASN A 84 70.50 22.91 -9.85
C ASN A 84 69.53 23.05 -8.65
N PRO A 85 69.68 22.24 -7.59
CA PRO A 85 68.82 22.32 -6.41
C PRO A 85 68.97 23.64 -5.64
N ASP A 86 70.07 24.36 -5.83
CA ASP A 86 70.37 25.64 -5.17
C ASP A 86 69.83 26.86 -5.94
N LYS A 87 69.13 26.65 -7.07
CA LYS A 87 68.49 27.75 -7.83
C LYS A 87 67.47 28.47 -6.92
N ILE A 88 67.53 29.80 -6.93
CA ILE A 88 66.67 30.65 -6.10
C ILE A 88 65.30 30.75 -6.75
N VAL A 89 64.26 30.38 -6.01
CA VAL A 89 62.86 30.45 -6.43
C VAL A 89 62.15 31.51 -5.62
N ASP A 90 61.73 32.58 -6.28
CA ASP A 90 60.81 33.55 -5.71
C ASP A 90 59.37 33.02 -5.85
N ILE A 91 58.70 32.76 -4.74
CA ILE A 91 57.38 32.12 -4.75
C ILE A 91 56.29 33.01 -5.35
N THR A 92 56.43 34.33 -5.27
CA THR A 92 55.43 35.26 -5.84
C THR A 92 55.60 35.38 -7.35
N GLU A 93 56.84 35.34 -7.84
CA GLU A 93 57.13 35.29 -9.27
C GLU A 93 56.69 33.95 -9.86
N TYR A 94 57.07 32.85 -9.21
CA TYR A 94 56.77 31.50 -9.69
C TYR A 94 55.27 31.19 -9.65
N ALA A 95 54.54 31.56 -8.60
CA ALA A 95 53.08 31.39 -8.55
C ALA A 95 52.31 32.18 -9.63
N LYS A 96 52.94 33.20 -10.22
CA LYS A 96 52.31 34.06 -11.22
C LYS A 96 52.65 33.66 -12.65
N ASN A 97 53.86 33.17 -12.87
CA ASN A 97 54.43 32.97 -14.21
C ASN A 97 54.94 31.55 -14.45
N ARG A 98 55.05 30.69 -13.42
CA ARG A 98 55.75 29.39 -13.43
C ARG A 98 57.21 29.43 -13.89
N THR A 99 57.87 30.59 -13.80
CA THR A 99 59.28 30.79 -14.19
C THR A 99 60.19 31.05 -12.99
N ILE A 100 61.45 30.62 -13.08
CA ILE A 100 62.49 30.78 -12.06
C ILE A 100 63.61 31.68 -12.59
N SER A 101 63.50 32.98 -12.29
CA SER A 101 64.51 33.98 -12.64
C SER A 101 65.87 33.77 -11.98
N GLY A 102 65.91 33.06 -10.84
CA GLY A 102 67.10 32.94 -10.00
C GLY A 102 67.35 34.15 -9.09
N GLU A 103 66.42 35.11 -9.04
CA GLU A 103 66.50 36.31 -8.22
C GLU A 103 65.38 36.33 -7.16
N ASN A 104 65.63 36.95 -6.00
CA ASN A 104 64.61 37.19 -4.99
C ASN A 104 64.00 38.60 -5.19
N THR A 105 62.91 38.68 -5.95
CA THR A 105 62.32 39.95 -6.40
C THR A 105 61.21 40.46 -5.47
N SER A 106 60.44 39.56 -4.87
CA SER A 106 59.33 39.83 -3.95
C SER A 106 59.77 39.97 -2.50
N GLY A 107 60.95 39.41 -2.16
CA GLY A 107 61.46 39.32 -0.81
C GLY A 107 61.18 37.98 -0.12
N VAL A 108 60.45 37.05 -0.77
CA VAL A 108 60.19 35.69 -0.27
C VAL A 108 60.68 34.68 -1.29
N ALA A 109 61.82 34.06 -1.00
CA ALA A 109 62.44 33.08 -1.90
C ALA A 109 63.05 31.91 -1.14
N TYR A 110 63.13 30.76 -1.80
CA TYR A 110 63.63 29.50 -1.26
C TYR A 110 64.56 28.83 -2.27
N LYS A 111 65.28 27.79 -1.84
CA LYS A 111 66.01 26.93 -2.75
C LYS A 111 65.06 25.93 -3.42
N LEU A 112 65.24 25.72 -4.71
CA LEU A 112 64.42 24.83 -5.52
C LEU A 112 64.31 23.41 -4.95
N GLY A 113 65.44 22.82 -4.55
CA GLY A 113 65.46 21.47 -3.99
C GLY A 113 64.73 21.35 -2.64
N GLU A 114 64.75 22.42 -1.83
CA GLU A 114 64.06 22.45 -0.54
C GLU A 114 62.55 22.61 -0.71
N LEU A 115 62.10 23.45 -1.65
CA LEU A 115 60.67 23.56 -2.00
C LEU A 115 60.13 22.26 -2.59
N ALA A 116 60.87 21.64 -3.51
CA ALA A 116 60.47 20.36 -4.10
C ALA A 116 60.31 19.27 -3.03
N ALA A 117 61.26 19.18 -2.09
CA ALA A 117 61.17 18.23 -0.98
C ALA A 117 60.01 18.53 -0.04
N TRP A 118 59.73 19.81 0.22
CA TRP A 118 58.62 20.24 1.08
C TRP A 118 57.27 19.88 0.44
N GLY A 119 57.03 20.20 -0.83
CA GLY A 119 55.77 19.87 -1.47
C GLY A 119 55.54 18.36 -1.66
N GLN A 120 56.60 17.54 -1.66
CA GLN A 120 56.50 16.07 -1.67
C GLN A 120 56.33 15.43 -0.28
N ALA A 121 56.47 16.20 0.80
CA ALA A 121 56.27 15.67 2.14
C ALA A 121 54.80 15.26 2.32
N LYS A 122 54.56 14.09 2.92
CA LYS A 122 53.21 13.55 3.13
C LYS A 122 52.40 14.46 4.06
N GLU A 123 51.10 14.59 3.78
CA GLU A 123 50.15 15.34 4.62
C GLU A 123 50.29 14.99 6.10
N MET A 124 50.24 16.03 6.93
CA MET A 124 50.41 15.95 8.37
C MET A 124 49.15 15.36 9.03
N SER A 125 49.30 14.64 10.14
CA SER A 125 48.16 14.15 10.90
C SER A 125 47.33 15.33 11.44
N SER A 126 46.02 15.17 11.58
CA SER A 126 45.14 16.26 12.06
C SER A 126 45.50 16.74 13.48
N GLU A 127 46.16 15.92 14.29
CA GLU A 127 46.59 16.28 15.65
C GLU A 127 47.84 17.17 15.64
N ASP A 128 48.76 16.97 14.69
CA ASP A 128 49.99 17.77 14.57
C ASP A 128 49.71 19.16 13.94
N ALA A 129 48.61 19.32 13.21
CA ALA A 129 48.27 20.55 12.46
C ALA A 129 47.93 21.74 13.36
N ASP A 130 47.45 21.49 14.59
CA ASP A 130 47.01 22.54 15.51
C ASP A 130 48.17 23.36 16.07
N ASP A 131 49.35 22.75 16.24
CA ASP A 131 50.55 23.40 16.79
C ASP A 131 51.14 24.48 15.85
N TYR A 132 50.85 24.38 14.55
CA TYR A 132 51.40 25.26 13.50
C TYR A 132 50.41 26.31 12.99
N ARG A 133 49.22 26.42 13.61
CA ARG A 133 48.28 27.52 13.33
C ARG A 133 48.96 28.87 13.58
N ILE A 134 48.59 29.89 12.80
CA ILE A 134 49.19 31.22 12.91
C ILE A 134 48.27 32.13 13.70
N ILE A 135 48.82 32.80 14.70
CA ILE A 135 48.13 33.83 15.47
C ILE A 135 48.55 35.20 14.93
N VAL A 136 47.56 36.01 14.56
CA VAL A 136 47.75 37.39 14.13
C VAL A 136 47.53 38.30 15.33
N CYS A 137 48.54 39.09 15.71
CA CYS A 137 48.47 40.08 16.78
C CYS A 137 48.54 41.49 16.20
N LYS A 138 47.57 42.35 16.54
CA LYS A 138 47.50 43.73 16.03
C LYS A 138 48.23 44.71 16.96
N LYS A 139 49.30 45.35 16.47
CA LYS A 139 50.04 46.40 17.18
C LYS A 139 49.25 47.71 17.24
N LYS A 140 49.65 48.61 18.14
CA LYS A 140 49.04 49.95 18.32
C LYS A 140 49.11 50.86 17.09
N ASP A 141 50.15 50.69 16.28
CA ASP A 141 50.37 51.45 15.03
C ASP A 141 49.58 50.88 13.83
N GLY A 142 48.77 49.84 14.06
CA GLY A 142 47.97 49.18 13.03
C GLY A 142 48.71 48.09 12.25
N LYS A 143 50.02 47.89 12.49
CA LYS A 143 50.79 46.77 11.92
C LYS A 143 50.45 45.47 12.63
N TYR A 144 50.79 44.35 12.01
CA TYR A 144 50.59 43.02 12.57
C TYR A 144 51.90 42.40 13.07
N TYR A 145 51.80 41.46 13.99
CA TYR A 145 52.86 40.55 14.36
C TYR A 145 52.30 39.14 14.35
N TYR A 146 53.00 38.20 13.76
CA TYR A 146 52.55 36.83 13.57
C TYR A 146 53.34 35.88 14.47
N TYR A 147 52.65 34.97 15.13
CA TYR A 147 53.25 33.90 15.93
C TYR A 147 52.73 32.53 15.47
N TYR A 148 53.55 31.49 15.59
CA TYR A 148 53.02 30.13 15.60
C TYR A 148 52.25 29.89 16.91
N TYR A 149 51.18 29.09 16.87
CA TYR A 149 50.27 28.87 17.98
C TYR A 149 51.00 28.38 19.23
N ASN A 150 51.84 27.35 19.09
CA ASN A 150 52.67 26.82 20.18
C ASN A 150 53.66 27.86 20.73
N GLU A 151 54.30 28.68 19.87
CA GLU A 151 55.21 29.74 20.31
C GLU A 151 54.47 30.77 21.19
N PHE A 152 53.28 31.20 20.75
CA PHE A 152 52.46 32.16 21.48
C PHE A 152 52.01 31.62 22.84
N GLN A 153 51.58 30.34 22.89
CA GLN A 153 51.22 29.67 24.15
C GLN A 153 52.40 29.60 25.11
N ASN A 154 53.59 29.22 24.63
CA ASN A 154 54.81 29.17 25.44
C ASN A 154 55.18 30.55 25.98
N LEU A 155 55.04 31.61 25.19
CA LEU A 155 55.30 32.98 25.66
C LEU A 155 54.32 33.42 26.77
N ILE A 156 53.05 32.97 26.73
CA ILE A 156 52.08 33.24 27.80
C ILE A 156 52.39 32.41 29.04
N ASN A 157 52.70 31.12 28.88
CA ASN A 157 53.01 30.20 29.97
C ASN A 157 54.31 30.61 30.71
N ASP A 158 55.32 31.09 29.97
CA ASP A 158 56.56 31.65 30.51
C ASP A 158 56.38 33.05 31.13
N ALA A 159 55.15 33.61 31.11
CA ALA A 159 54.81 34.96 31.54
C ALA A 159 55.55 36.09 30.79
N LYS A 160 56.08 35.81 29.58
CA LYS A 160 56.70 36.78 28.67
C LYS A 160 55.67 37.65 27.95
N LEU A 161 54.50 37.06 27.66
CA LEU A 161 53.31 37.76 27.22
C LEU A 161 52.22 37.65 28.27
N ARG A 162 51.52 38.76 28.56
CA ARG A 162 50.41 38.82 29.52
C ARG A 162 49.14 39.22 28.80
N VAL A 163 48.14 38.35 28.79
CA VAL A 163 46.83 38.64 28.18
C VAL A 163 45.93 39.31 29.23
N ILE A 164 45.47 40.51 28.93
CA ILE A 164 44.53 41.29 29.74
C ILE A 164 43.17 41.33 29.04
N LEU A 165 42.14 40.75 29.65
CA LEU A 165 40.76 40.78 29.17
C LEU A 165 39.86 41.48 30.17
N ASN A 166 39.09 42.48 29.72
CA ASN A 166 38.17 43.23 30.57
C ASN A 166 38.83 43.77 31.86
N GLY A 167 40.11 44.13 31.77
CA GLY A 167 40.92 44.63 32.89
C GLY A 167 41.52 43.55 33.81
N ALA A 168 41.29 42.26 33.56
CA ALA A 168 41.85 41.14 34.33
C ALA A 168 42.99 40.45 33.55
N GLN A 169 44.12 40.20 34.22
CA GLN A 169 45.23 39.42 33.67
C GLN A 169 44.94 37.92 33.76
N LEU A 170 45.01 37.22 32.63
CA LEU A 170 44.97 35.76 32.60
C LEU A 170 46.30 35.17 33.11
N ARG A 171 46.21 34.13 33.95
CA ARG A 171 47.38 33.43 34.50
C ARG A 171 47.25 31.92 34.32
N PRO A 172 48.36 31.19 34.12
CA PRO A 172 48.36 29.74 34.27
C PRO A 172 47.99 29.38 35.71
N GLU A 173 46.88 28.68 35.91
CA GLU A 173 46.46 28.23 37.25
C GLU A 173 46.98 26.81 37.52
N GLU A 174 47.72 26.60 38.61
CA GLU A 174 48.36 25.30 38.94
C GLU A 174 47.36 24.17 39.29
N ASN A 175 46.04 24.41 39.35
CA ASN A 175 45.02 23.41 39.70
C ASN A 175 43.61 23.67 39.12
N ALA A 176 43.51 24.35 37.98
CA ALA A 176 42.22 24.49 37.30
C ALA A 176 42.03 23.36 36.29
N GLY A 177 40.92 22.63 36.40
CA GLY A 177 40.46 21.73 35.32
C GLY A 177 40.11 22.51 34.04
N GLU A 178 39.44 21.85 33.09
CA GLU A 178 39.03 22.37 31.76
C GLU A 178 38.32 23.75 31.73
N ASN A 179 38.04 24.39 32.87
CA ASN A 179 37.31 25.66 33.01
C ASN A 179 38.19 26.85 33.49
N SER A 180 39.48 26.90 33.16
CA SER A 180 40.29 28.11 33.45
C SER A 180 39.99 29.25 32.45
N GLN A 181 40.04 30.51 32.89
CA GLN A 181 39.83 31.67 31.99
C GLN A 181 40.87 31.71 30.85
N LEU A 182 42.06 31.16 31.08
CA LEU A 182 43.10 31.01 30.08
C LEU A 182 42.77 29.91 29.07
N GLN A 183 42.20 28.79 29.52
CA GLN A 183 41.72 27.72 28.63
C GLN A 183 40.55 28.22 27.77
N THR A 184 39.58 28.92 28.36
CA THR A 184 38.49 29.55 27.61
C THR A 184 38.99 30.57 26.59
N PHE A 185 40.08 31.29 26.90
CA PHE A 185 40.72 32.18 25.93
C PHE A 185 41.31 31.38 24.76
N TYR A 186 42.00 30.27 25.00
CA TYR A 186 42.51 29.39 23.93
C TYR A 186 41.39 28.74 23.12
N ASP A 187 40.32 28.28 23.78
CA ASP A 187 39.14 27.73 23.09
C ASP A 187 38.50 28.80 22.21
N ASN A 188 38.29 30.01 22.74
CA ASN A 188 37.77 31.12 21.93
C ASN A 188 38.73 31.50 20.80
N LEU A 189 40.04 31.36 20.98
CA LEU A 189 41.02 31.56 19.92
C LEU A 189 40.89 30.45 18.85
N SER A 190 40.72 29.19 19.24
CA SER A 190 40.63 28.02 18.35
C SER A 190 39.32 27.91 17.56
N TYR A 191 38.20 28.41 18.12
CA TYR A 191 36.90 28.47 17.44
C TYR A 191 36.74 29.70 16.52
N ASN A 192 37.57 30.73 16.65
CA ASN A 192 37.41 32.00 15.94
C ASN A 192 38.44 32.22 14.84
N TYR A 193 37.99 31.84 13.66
CA TYR A 193 38.60 32.09 12.38
C TYR A 193 38.35 33.56 11.96
N SER A 194 39.41 34.29 11.57
CA SER A 194 39.39 35.64 10.96
C SER A 194 38.75 36.81 11.74
N VAL A 195 38.34 36.60 13.00
CA VAL A 195 37.68 37.62 13.82
C VAL A 195 38.49 37.93 15.07
N GLY A 196 38.93 39.20 15.19
CA GLY A 196 39.61 39.71 16.39
C GLY A 196 38.85 39.43 17.69
N MET A 197 39.59 39.04 18.73
CA MET A 197 39.06 38.78 20.07
C MET A 197 38.36 40.00 20.68
N SER A 198 38.63 41.21 20.18
CA SER A 198 37.87 42.43 20.50
C SER A 198 36.36 42.36 20.16
N LYS A 199 35.88 41.38 19.39
CA LYS A 199 34.43 41.14 19.22
C LYS A 199 33.77 40.42 20.40
N TYR A 200 34.55 39.69 21.20
CA TYR A 200 34.06 38.86 22.30
C TYR A 200 34.33 39.49 23.67
N TYR A 201 35.31 40.38 23.75
CA TYR A 201 35.71 41.05 24.96
C TYR A 201 35.66 42.57 24.76
N ASP A 202 35.04 43.28 25.70
CA ASP A 202 34.92 44.75 25.68
C ASP A 202 36.30 45.43 25.62
N THR A 203 37.30 44.83 26.27
CA THR A 203 38.70 45.25 26.14
C THR A 203 39.65 44.05 26.12
N ILE A 204 40.56 44.04 25.14
CA ILE A 204 41.68 43.10 25.06
C ILE A 204 42.99 43.88 24.90
N ARG A 205 44.02 43.47 25.65
CA ARG A 205 45.40 43.96 25.50
C ARG A 205 46.37 42.81 25.78
N ILE A 206 47.44 42.72 25.01
CA ILE A 206 48.55 41.80 25.29
C ILE A 206 49.76 42.66 25.64
N GLU A 207 50.32 42.42 26.82
CA GLU A 207 51.40 43.19 27.41
C GLU A 207 52.69 42.38 27.49
N ASP A 208 53.84 43.06 27.50
CA ASP A 208 55.13 42.46 27.79
C ASP A 208 55.32 42.17 29.30
N GLU A 209 56.45 41.57 29.68
CA GLU A 209 56.84 41.33 31.07
C GLU A 209 56.84 42.59 31.96
N LYS A 210 56.99 43.77 31.35
CA LYS A 210 57.09 45.08 32.02
C LYS A 210 55.73 45.79 32.09
N GLY A 211 54.66 45.21 31.54
CA GLY A 211 53.32 45.79 31.53
C GLY A 211 53.07 46.81 30.40
N ASN A 212 53.94 46.86 29.39
CA ASN A 212 53.70 47.69 28.21
C ASN A 212 52.79 46.93 27.24
N THR A 213 51.66 47.53 26.86
CA THR A 213 50.79 46.94 25.82
C THR A 213 51.51 46.89 24.46
N LEU A 214 51.80 45.66 24.01
CA LEU A 214 52.38 45.33 22.71
C LEU A 214 51.29 45.22 21.64
N TYR A 215 50.20 44.51 21.96
CA TYR A 215 49.12 44.23 21.03
C TYR A 215 47.75 44.65 21.59
N THR A 216 46.89 45.10 20.69
CA THR A 216 45.54 45.61 20.97
C THR A 216 44.44 44.62 20.59
N ASP A 217 44.79 43.56 19.88
CA ASP A 217 43.88 42.48 19.50
C ASP A 217 44.69 41.27 19.03
N CYS A 218 44.09 40.08 19.02
CA CYS A 218 44.64 38.89 18.35
C CYS A 218 43.53 37.97 17.81
N TRP A 219 43.85 37.11 16.85
CA TRP A 219 42.96 36.06 16.32
C TRP A 219 43.77 34.97 15.60
N ILE A 220 43.15 33.81 15.34
CA ILE A 220 43.75 32.80 14.46
C ILE A 220 43.53 33.20 13.01
N TYR A 221 44.62 33.17 12.26
CA TYR A 221 44.61 33.37 10.84
C TYR A 221 43.76 32.30 10.14
N ASP A 222 42.74 32.75 9.41
CA ASP A 222 41.78 31.94 8.67
C ASP A 222 41.91 32.27 7.19
N SER A 223 42.97 31.77 6.57
CA SER A 223 42.82 31.30 5.20
C SER A 223 42.16 29.94 5.29
N ASN A 224 41.44 29.50 4.25
CA ASN A 224 41.21 28.09 4.00
C ASN A 224 42.58 27.39 4.12
N TRP A 225 42.92 26.91 5.31
CA TRP A 225 44.20 26.28 5.59
C TRP A 225 44.13 24.98 4.82
N ASP A 226 44.63 25.04 3.59
CA ASP A 226 44.89 23.85 2.84
C ASP A 226 45.90 23.07 3.68
N SER A 227 45.50 21.86 4.07
CA SER A 227 46.36 20.92 4.78
C SER A 227 47.66 20.64 4.02
N SER A 228 47.74 21.05 2.75
CA SER A 228 48.88 20.92 1.84
C SER A 228 50.17 21.61 2.27
N ILE A 229 50.15 22.78 2.94
CA ILE A 229 51.41 23.46 3.34
C ILE A 229 52.03 22.80 4.59
N GLY A 230 51.20 22.16 5.42
CA GLY A 230 51.63 21.42 6.60
C GLY A 230 52.54 22.23 7.53
N LYS A 231 53.53 21.55 8.12
CA LYS A 231 54.62 22.16 8.88
C LYS A 231 55.63 22.79 7.90
N GLU A 232 56.19 23.95 8.27
CA GLU A 232 57.28 24.57 7.52
C GLU A 232 58.53 23.66 7.56
N GLU A 233 58.82 22.99 6.44
CA GLU A 233 59.99 22.09 6.28
C GLU A 233 61.23 22.81 5.74
N ALA A 234 61.07 23.99 5.12
CA ALA A 234 62.16 24.79 4.59
C ALA A 234 62.03 26.26 5.01
N ALA A 235 63.16 26.91 5.32
CA ALA A 235 63.20 28.32 5.69
C ALA A 235 63.49 29.21 4.47
N PRO A 236 62.85 30.39 4.38
CA PRO A 236 63.15 31.32 3.29
C PRO A 236 64.57 31.87 3.40
N ILE A 237 65.17 32.16 2.25
CA ILE A 237 66.55 32.65 2.14
C ILE A 237 66.70 33.94 2.92
N GLY A 238 67.63 33.94 3.88
CA GLY A 238 67.97 35.11 4.70
C GLY A 238 67.12 35.29 5.96
N ALA A 239 66.22 34.35 6.29
CA ALA A 239 65.45 34.38 7.54
C ALA A 239 65.38 33.00 8.20
N LYS A 240 65.02 32.97 9.49
CA LYS A 240 64.92 31.72 10.27
C LYS A 240 63.69 30.89 9.88
N ASN A 241 62.58 31.57 9.57
CA ASN A 241 61.30 31.00 9.14
C ASN A 241 60.45 32.10 8.47
N LEU A 242 59.36 31.71 7.82
CA LEU A 242 58.48 32.61 7.06
C LEU A 242 57.88 33.71 7.93
N LEU A 243 57.42 33.39 9.13
CA LEU A 243 56.83 34.40 10.03
C LEU A 243 57.84 35.45 10.48
N THR A 244 59.10 35.06 10.73
CA THR A 244 60.19 35.98 11.08
C THR A 244 60.44 36.96 9.94
N LEU A 245 60.52 36.45 8.70
CA LEU A 245 60.69 37.28 7.51
C LEU A 245 59.56 38.31 7.35
N ILE A 246 58.30 37.89 7.55
CA ILE A 246 57.12 38.77 7.44
C ILE A 246 57.06 39.79 8.59
N ASN A 247 57.48 39.39 9.80
CA ASN A 247 57.49 40.27 10.97
C ASN A 247 58.55 41.37 10.87
N GLU A 248 59.72 41.06 10.30
CA GLU A 248 60.84 41.99 10.15
C GLU A 248 60.75 42.86 8.89
N ASN A 249 59.98 42.44 7.89
CA ASN A 249 59.84 43.15 6.61
C ASN A 249 58.53 43.95 6.54
N GLU A 250 58.64 45.28 6.61
CA GLU A 250 57.47 46.18 6.55
C GLU A 250 56.67 46.06 5.24
N LYS A 251 57.27 45.65 4.13
CA LYS A 251 56.57 45.49 2.84
C LYS A 251 55.70 44.24 2.76
N LEU A 252 55.99 43.23 3.59
CA LEU A 252 55.30 41.93 3.64
C LEU A 252 54.22 41.89 4.74
N ASN A 253 54.34 42.74 5.75
CA ASN A 253 53.38 42.82 6.85
C ASN A 253 51.95 43.08 6.33
N GLY A 254 50.97 42.28 6.78
CA GLY A 254 49.59 42.38 6.33
C GLY A 254 49.27 41.66 5.02
N LYS A 255 50.22 40.94 4.39
CA LYS A 255 50.02 40.22 3.11
C LYS A 255 50.08 38.71 3.25
N LEU A 256 49.79 38.18 4.43
CA LEU A 256 49.92 36.74 4.74
C LEU A 256 49.10 35.87 3.77
N ASP A 257 47.87 36.27 3.44
CA ASP A 257 47.00 35.57 2.46
C ASP A 257 47.66 35.41 1.11
N LYS A 258 48.23 36.48 0.58
CA LYS A 258 48.87 36.43 -0.72
C LYS A 258 50.10 35.51 -0.66
N ILE A 259 50.93 35.67 0.36
CA ILE A 259 52.19 34.90 0.49
C ILE A 259 51.91 33.40 0.68
N TYR A 260 50.91 33.04 1.48
CA TYR A 260 50.53 31.64 1.70
C TYR A 260 49.91 31.00 0.46
N ASN A 261 49.07 31.74 -0.28
CA ASN A 261 48.53 31.25 -1.55
C ASN A 261 49.64 31.06 -2.61
N ASP A 262 50.53 32.04 -2.73
CA ASP A 262 51.67 31.97 -3.65
C ASP A 262 52.59 30.80 -3.27
N LEU A 263 52.83 30.57 -1.97
CA LEU A 263 53.63 29.45 -1.46
C LEU A 263 52.95 28.09 -1.71
N SER A 264 51.67 27.93 -1.38
CA SER A 264 50.91 26.69 -1.59
C SER A 264 50.90 26.30 -3.05
N SER A 265 50.56 27.24 -3.94
CA SER A 265 50.57 27.02 -5.38
C SER A 265 51.98 26.68 -5.88
N SER A 266 53.01 27.37 -5.39
CA SER A 266 54.40 27.05 -5.74
C SER A 266 54.81 25.66 -5.26
N LEU A 267 54.43 25.24 -4.06
CA LEU A 267 54.76 23.92 -3.50
C LEU A 267 54.12 22.80 -4.31
N GLU A 268 52.82 22.89 -4.61
CA GLU A 268 52.10 21.89 -5.42
C GLU A 268 52.70 21.77 -6.83
N ASN A 269 52.92 22.92 -7.48
CA ASN A 269 53.47 22.99 -8.83
C ASN A 269 54.92 22.48 -8.89
N ILE A 270 55.81 22.94 -7.99
CA ILE A 270 57.22 22.52 -7.97
C ILE A 270 57.34 21.05 -7.59
N ALA A 271 56.51 20.53 -6.68
CA ALA A 271 56.53 19.12 -6.33
C ALA A 271 56.15 18.23 -7.52
N CYS A 272 55.08 18.60 -8.24
CA CYS A 272 54.67 17.93 -9.47
C CYS A 272 55.74 18.01 -10.55
N ASP A 273 56.25 19.21 -10.83
CA ASP A 273 57.27 19.41 -11.86
C ASP A 273 58.59 18.70 -11.51
N ALA A 274 58.97 18.61 -10.22
CA ALA A 274 60.15 17.90 -9.76
C ALA A 274 60.01 16.37 -9.85
N GLU A 275 58.81 15.83 -9.61
CA GLU A 275 58.51 14.42 -9.85
C GLU A 275 58.62 14.10 -11.35
N GLN A 276 57.99 14.92 -12.20
CA GLN A 276 58.11 14.80 -13.66
C GLN A 276 59.55 14.91 -14.16
N TYR A 277 60.32 15.88 -13.65
CA TYR A 277 61.76 16.01 -13.97
C TYR A 277 62.54 14.74 -13.61
N GLY A 278 62.22 14.13 -12.45
CA GLY A 278 62.77 12.87 -12.01
C GLY A 278 62.55 11.73 -13.00
N GLU A 279 61.39 11.68 -13.65
CA GLU A 279 61.07 10.70 -14.69
C GLU A 279 61.78 10.99 -16.02
N TYR A 280 61.93 12.26 -16.41
CA TYR A 280 62.44 12.63 -17.73
C TYR A 280 63.95 12.76 -17.83
N LYS A 281 64.66 13.02 -16.73
CA LYS A 281 66.11 13.31 -16.75
C LYS A 281 66.95 12.21 -17.43
N ASP A 282 66.52 10.95 -17.33
CA ASP A 282 67.19 9.79 -17.89
C ASP A 282 66.44 9.19 -19.11
N SER A 283 65.27 9.74 -19.49
CA SER A 283 64.47 9.24 -20.61
C SER A 283 65.04 9.68 -21.96
N THR A 284 65.24 8.69 -22.85
CA THR A 284 65.65 8.89 -24.25
C THR A 284 64.51 8.69 -25.25
N ASP A 285 63.27 8.60 -24.78
CA ASP A 285 62.11 8.16 -25.58
C ASP A 285 61.82 9.10 -26.76
N PHE A 286 62.04 10.41 -26.57
CA PHE A 286 61.83 11.43 -27.59
C PHE A 286 63.11 11.90 -28.28
N SER A 287 64.24 11.23 -28.06
CA SER A 287 65.50 11.54 -28.75
C SER A 287 65.48 11.12 -30.22
N GLU A 288 66.35 11.72 -31.04
CA GLU A 288 66.44 11.42 -32.47
C GLU A 288 66.62 9.91 -32.70
N GLY A 289 65.75 9.31 -33.53
CA GLY A 289 65.79 7.88 -33.85
C GLY A 289 65.00 6.97 -32.90
N ASN A 290 64.57 7.46 -31.73
CA ASN A 290 63.75 6.70 -30.77
C ASN A 290 62.24 7.00 -30.86
N THR A 291 61.83 7.97 -31.68
CA THR A 291 60.43 8.30 -31.94
C THR A 291 60.18 8.69 -33.39
N ASN A 292 58.95 8.49 -33.87
CA ASN A 292 58.43 9.02 -35.12
C ASN A 292 58.04 10.51 -35.01
N PHE A 293 57.99 11.08 -33.79
CA PHE A 293 57.64 12.47 -33.52
C PHE A 293 58.87 13.38 -33.57
N LYS A 294 58.78 14.47 -34.33
CA LYS A 294 59.80 15.52 -34.45
C LYS A 294 59.22 16.82 -33.93
N TYR A 295 60.00 17.57 -33.17
CA TYR A 295 59.58 18.88 -32.71
C TYR A 295 60.64 19.95 -32.91
N LEU A 296 60.18 21.19 -32.99
CA LEU A 296 61.01 22.39 -32.99
C LEU A 296 60.32 23.44 -32.14
N LEU A 297 60.86 23.73 -30.96
CA LEU A 297 60.45 24.85 -30.13
C LEU A 297 61.52 25.93 -30.24
N VAL A 298 61.10 27.13 -30.60
CA VAL A 298 61.98 28.29 -30.78
C VAL A 298 61.57 29.38 -29.82
N ASP A 299 62.49 29.78 -28.96
CA ASP A 299 62.40 31.02 -28.20
C ASP A 299 63.01 32.15 -29.03
N GLN A 300 62.16 33.04 -29.53
CA GLN A 300 62.59 34.16 -30.37
C GLN A 300 63.34 35.24 -29.59
N GLN A 301 63.09 35.38 -28.28
CA GLN A 301 63.74 36.39 -27.44
C GLN A 301 65.14 35.92 -27.02
N ALA A 302 65.25 34.68 -26.54
CA ALA A 302 66.53 34.07 -26.17
C ALA A 302 67.36 33.63 -27.39
N LYS A 303 66.75 33.59 -28.59
CA LYS A 303 67.32 33.02 -29.83
C LYS A 303 67.81 31.57 -29.63
N LYS A 304 67.06 30.82 -28.81
CA LYS A 304 67.37 29.45 -28.43
C LYS A 304 66.42 28.49 -29.13
N VAL A 305 66.94 27.34 -29.53
CA VAL A 305 66.18 26.31 -30.26
C VAL A 305 66.26 25.00 -29.49
N TYR A 306 65.10 24.41 -29.23
CA TYR A 306 64.95 23.10 -28.62
C TYR A 306 64.34 22.16 -29.65
N THR A 307 65.03 21.05 -29.93
CA THR A 307 64.60 20.09 -30.95
C THR A 307 65.22 18.73 -30.67
N ASN A 308 64.53 17.67 -31.08
CA ASN A 308 65.08 16.32 -31.14
C ASN A 308 65.66 15.97 -32.51
N ASN A 309 65.83 16.93 -33.41
CA ASN A 309 66.44 16.73 -34.72
C ASN A 309 67.77 17.47 -34.79
N SER A 310 68.88 16.75 -34.89
CA SER A 310 70.23 17.31 -34.93
C SER A 310 70.44 18.32 -36.07
N ALA A 311 69.68 18.22 -37.16
CA ALA A 311 69.72 19.16 -38.28
C ALA A 311 69.03 20.52 -37.99
N TRP A 312 68.20 20.61 -36.94
CA TRP A 312 67.37 21.78 -36.64
C TRP A 312 67.89 22.65 -35.49
N THR A 313 69.14 22.50 -35.09
CA THR A 313 69.71 23.16 -33.89
C THR A 313 70.04 24.64 -34.07
N GLN A 314 70.22 25.12 -35.30
CA GLN A 314 70.64 26.51 -35.59
C GLN A 314 69.44 27.45 -35.73
N TYR A 315 69.40 28.53 -34.93
CA TYR A 315 68.34 29.54 -34.98
C TYR A 315 68.21 30.22 -36.36
N SER A 316 69.31 30.45 -37.06
CA SER A 316 69.30 31.09 -38.39
C SER A 316 68.62 30.27 -39.49
N ASP A 317 68.45 28.97 -39.28
CA ASP A 317 67.90 28.04 -40.28
C ASP A 317 66.43 27.66 -40.00
N VAL A 318 65.78 28.22 -38.97
CA VAL A 318 64.41 27.85 -38.55
C VAL A 318 63.41 27.89 -39.70
N ASP A 319 63.32 29.00 -40.43
CA ASP A 319 62.37 29.14 -41.55
C ASP A 319 62.66 28.14 -42.68
N LYS A 320 63.95 27.90 -42.97
CA LYS A 320 64.38 26.94 -43.97
C LYS A 320 63.99 25.51 -43.55
N ASN A 321 64.21 25.15 -42.30
CA ASN A 321 63.88 23.84 -41.74
C ASN A 321 62.37 23.57 -41.78
N ILE A 322 61.56 24.59 -41.47
CA ILE A 322 60.10 24.52 -41.58
C ILE A 322 59.67 24.29 -43.04
N GLU A 323 60.24 25.02 -44.00
CA GLU A 323 59.91 24.86 -45.42
C GLU A 323 60.38 23.51 -46.01
N GLU A 324 61.49 22.95 -45.52
CA GLU A 324 61.94 21.61 -45.89
C GLU A 324 61.03 20.51 -45.32
N LEU A 325 60.56 20.67 -44.07
CA LEU A 325 59.58 19.77 -43.46
C LEU A 325 58.28 19.72 -44.27
N LYS A 326 57.76 20.88 -44.69
CA LYS A 326 56.50 20.98 -45.47
C LYS A 326 56.55 20.24 -46.81
N LYS A 327 57.74 20.01 -47.38
CA LYS A 327 57.94 19.30 -48.65
C LYS A 327 57.98 17.78 -48.51
N GLN A 328 58.01 17.26 -47.28
CA GLN A 328 58.07 15.81 -47.04
C GLN A 328 56.70 15.17 -47.31
N GLU A 329 56.66 14.19 -48.22
CA GLU A 329 55.42 13.52 -48.63
C GLU A 329 54.79 12.66 -47.51
N HIS A 330 55.63 12.05 -46.67
CA HIS A 330 55.24 11.14 -45.59
C HIS A 330 55.25 11.79 -44.20
N SER A 331 54.92 13.09 -44.11
CA SER A 331 54.90 13.81 -42.83
C SER A 331 53.57 14.50 -42.57
N LYS A 332 53.01 14.29 -41.38
CA LYS A 332 51.94 15.15 -40.84
C LYS A 332 52.53 16.16 -39.90
N TYR A 333 52.21 17.44 -40.09
CA TYR A 333 52.81 18.53 -39.32
C TYR A 333 51.77 19.56 -38.86
N VAL A 334 52.14 20.25 -37.79
CA VAL A 334 51.50 21.46 -37.29
C VAL A 334 52.59 22.49 -37.00
N VAL A 335 52.42 23.71 -37.51
CA VAL A 335 53.26 24.87 -37.22
C VAL A 335 52.39 25.88 -36.48
N VAL A 336 52.70 26.07 -35.20
CA VAL A 336 52.06 27.04 -34.33
C VAL A 336 52.97 28.27 -34.25
N LYS A 337 52.43 29.41 -34.66
CA LYS A 337 53.07 30.73 -34.60
C LYS A 337 52.27 31.67 -33.67
N PRO A 338 52.85 32.79 -33.22
CA PRO A 338 52.20 33.75 -32.31
C PRO A 338 50.80 34.18 -32.75
N LYS A 339 50.63 34.52 -34.04
CA LYS A 339 49.34 34.90 -34.61
C LYS A 339 48.62 33.67 -35.14
N LEU A 340 47.35 33.53 -34.78
CA LEU A 340 46.48 32.46 -35.30
C LEU A 340 46.36 32.48 -36.84
N ALA A 341 46.53 33.64 -37.47
CA ALA A 341 46.53 33.78 -38.94
C ALA A 341 47.73 33.08 -39.60
N ASP A 342 48.81 32.88 -38.87
CA ASP A 342 50.05 32.27 -39.34
C ASP A 342 50.13 30.77 -38.97
N PHE A 343 49.04 30.19 -38.46
CA PHE A 343 48.94 28.76 -38.17
C PHE A 343 48.90 27.95 -39.48
N GLU A 344 49.75 26.92 -39.57
CA GLU A 344 49.83 26.07 -40.76
C GLU A 344 49.78 24.59 -40.36
N SER A 345 49.01 23.79 -41.07
CA SER A 345 48.90 22.34 -40.82
C SER A 345 48.42 21.60 -42.07
N ASN A 346 48.83 20.34 -42.23
CA ASN A 346 48.30 19.42 -43.24
C ASN A 346 47.41 18.30 -42.63
N LEU A 347 47.02 18.48 -41.36
CA LEU A 347 45.99 17.68 -40.69
C LEU A 347 44.59 18.12 -41.13
N LYS A 348 43.62 17.22 -41.00
CA LYS A 348 42.23 17.45 -41.40
C LYS A 348 41.41 17.96 -40.21
N ASP A 349 40.64 19.03 -40.42
CA ASP A 349 39.71 19.59 -39.42
C ASP A 349 40.39 19.92 -38.05
N THR A 350 41.58 20.54 -38.12
CA THR A 350 42.39 20.93 -36.95
C THR A 350 42.07 22.33 -36.44
N ASP A 351 42.03 22.49 -35.12
CA ASP A 351 41.73 23.75 -34.45
C ASP A 351 43.01 24.50 -34.05
N ALA A 352 43.27 25.64 -34.69
CA ALA A 352 44.42 26.49 -34.41
C ALA A 352 44.42 27.06 -32.98
N ARG A 353 43.24 27.31 -32.37
CA ARG A 353 43.15 27.83 -31.00
C ARG A 353 43.61 26.78 -30.00
N LYS A 354 43.15 25.54 -30.18
CA LYS A 354 43.59 24.40 -29.36
C LYS A 354 45.10 24.24 -29.41
N TRP A 355 45.70 24.25 -30.59
CA TRP A 355 47.16 24.12 -30.71
C TRP A 355 47.94 25.31 -30.15
N LYS A 356 47.34 26.50 -30.06
CA LYS A 356 47.94 27.66 -29.39
C LYS A 356 48.05 27.45 -27.88
N GLU A 357 47.25 26.57 -27.27
CA GLU A 357 47.34 26.25 -25.85
C GLU A 357 48.68 25.60 -25.47
N VAL A 358 49.43 25.01 -26.42
CA VAL A 358 50.79 24.52 -26.16
C VAL A 358 51.70 25.65 -25.65
N PHE A 359 51.48 26.90 -26.05
CA PHE A 359 52.24 28.03 -25.52
C PHE A 359 51.87 28.40 -24.09
N HIS A 360 50.66 28.07 -23.61
CA HIS A 360 50.28 28.33 -22.21
C HIS A 360 51.07 27.47 -21.22
N ILE A 361 51.60 26.33 -21.68
CA ILE A 361 52.52 25.48 -20.91
C ILE A 361 53.88 26.16 -20.75
N LEU A 362 54.28 26.97 -21.73
CA LEU A 362 55.58 27.63 -21.78
C LEU A 362 55.54 29.05 -21.20
N ALA A 363 54.38 29.69 -21.21
CA ALA A 363 54.17 31.04 -20.69
C ALA A 363 52.69 31.26 -20.32
N GLU A 364 52.44 31.63 -19.06
CA GLU A 364 51.08 31.80 -18.52
C GLU A 364 50.39 33.07 -19.06
N ASP A 365 51.14 34.12 -19.43
CA ASP A 365 50.60 35.37 -19.99
C ASP A 365 50.59 35.36 -21.53
N ASN A 366 49.47 35.81 -22.11
CA ASN A 366 49.25 35.87 -23.57
C ASN A 366 50.32 36.70 -24.31
N LYS A 367 50.99 37.64 -23.63
CA LYS A 367 52.04 38.49 -24.22
C LYS A 367 53.39 37.80 -24.38
N GLU A 368 53.74 36.84 -23.52
CA GLU A 368 54.99 36.09 -23.60
C GLU A 368 54.85 34.89 -24.56
N SER A 369 53.62 34.39 -24.74
CA SER A 369 53.31 33.38 -25.76
C SER A 369 53.65 33.82 -27.20
N ASP A 370 53.75 35.13 -27.45
CA ASP A 370 54.10 35.67 -28.76
C ASP A 370 55.60 35.53 -29.11
N ASN A 371 56.43 35.11 -28.14
CA ASN A 371 57.86 34.87 -28.34
C ASN A 371 58.17 33.46 -28.85
N TYR A 372 57.20 32.54 -28.87
CA TYR A 372 57.45 31.14 -29.20
C TYR A 372 56.95 30.76 -30.59
N ILE A 373 57.70 29.88 -31.25
CA ILE A 373 57.24 29.12 -32.42
C ILE A 373 57.36 27.65 -32.07
N PHE A 374 56.29 26.89 -32.27
CA PHE A 374 56.28 25.45 -32.01
C PHE A 374 55.89 24.68 -33.26
N VAL A 375 56.72 23.72 -33.63
CA VAL A 375 56.46 22.79 -34.73
C VAL A 375 56.38 21.40 -34.15
N ALA A 376 55.34 20.67 -34.50
CA ALA A 376 55.23 19.24 -34.28
C ALA A 376 55.08 18.55 -35.64
N ALA A 377 55.77 17.44 -35.84
CA ALA A 377 55.64 16.61 -37.01
C ALA A 377 55.76 15.13 -36.67
N VAL A 378 55.08 14.28 -37.43
CA VAL A 378 55.15 12.83 -37.27
C VAL A 378 55.42 12.20 -38.63
N ASP A 379 56.40 11.29 -38.65
CA ASP A 379 56.66 10.41 -39.79
C ASP A 379 55.53 9.37 -39.91
N THR A 380 54.79 9.42 -41.01
CA THR A 380 53.61 8.57 -41.25
C THR A 380 53.93 7.19 -41.79
N ASP A 381 55.20 6.91 -42.11
CA ASP A 381 55.65 5.54 -42.40
C ASP A 381 55.88 4.74 -41.10
N PHE A 382 55.90 5.43 -39.95
CA PHE A 382 56.10 4.86 -38.61
C PHE A 382 57.31 3.90 -38.51
N PRO A 383 58.51 4.30 -38.95
CA PRO A 383 59.70 3.42 -38.92
C PRO A 383 60.12 3.00 -37.50
N VAL A 384 59.77 3.78 -36.47
CA VAL A 384 60.12 3.49 -35.07
C VAL A 384 58.91 2.90 -34.33
N GLN A 385 59.13 1.91 -33.46
CA GLN A 385 58.07 1.24 -32.70
C GLN A 385 57.63 2.03 -31.45
N ASP A 386 57.22 3.29 -31.65
CA ASP A 386 56.72 4.15 -30.57
C ASP A 386 55.18 4.08 -30.43
N VAL A 387 54.61 5.02 -29.67
CA VAL A 387 53.16 5.13 -29.46
C VAL A 387 52.39 5.30 -30.78
N PHE A 388 52.94 6.04 -31.75
CA PHE A 388 52.28 6.27 -33.04
C PHE A 388 52.26 5.00 -33.89
N TYR A 389 53.34 4.21 -33.89
CA TYR A 389 53.35 2.89 -34.52
C TYR A 389 52.33 1.95 -33.89
N THR A 390 52.31 1.88 -32.56
CA THR A 390 51.40 0.99 -31.81
C THR A 390 49.94 1.35 -32.09
N TYR A 391 49.61 2.64 -32.06
CA TYR A 391 48.25 3.11 -32.36
C TYR A 391 47.87 2.91 -33.83
N ASN A 392 48.79 3.05 -34.79
CA ASN A 392 48.54 2.69 -36.18
C ASN A 392 48.21 1.19 -36.35
N GLN A 393 48.95 0.31 -35.69
CA GLN A 393 48.68 -1.14 -35.73
C GLN A 393 47.30 -1.46 -35.14
N ASN A 394 47.00 -0.91 -33.96
CA ASN A 394 45.70 -1.07 -33.32
C ASN A 394 44.57 -0.50 -34.19
N TYR A 395 44.75 0.68 -34.77
CA TYR A 395 43.77 1.30 -35.67
C TYR A 395 43.47 0.40 -36.86
N ARG A 396 44.50 -0.14 -37.52
CA ARG A 396 44.33 -1.07 -38.66
C ARG A 396 43.59 -2.35 -38.27
N GLN A 397 43.88 -2.87 -37.08
CA GLN A 397 43.22 -4.07 -36.57
C GLN A 397 41.74 -3.83 -36.24
N TYR A 398 41.42 -2.69 -35.61
CA TYR A 398 40.10 -2.47 -35.02
C TYR A 398 39.13 -1.62 -35.87
N ALA A 399 39.62 -0.74 -36.74
CA ALA A 399 38.78 0.12 -37.59
C ALA A 399 37.71 -0.62 -38.42
N PRO A 400 37.96 -1.83 -38.99
CA PRO A 400 36.93 -2.58 -39.70
C PRO A 400 35.75 -2.98 -38.82
N TYR A 401 36.00 -3.29 -37.54
CA TYR A 401 34.97 -3.70 -36.61
C TYR A 401 34.05 -2.55 -36.20
N ILE A 402 34.55 -1.30 -36.18
CA ILE A 402 33.74 -0.09 -35.92
C ILE A 402 32.64 0.07 -36.97
N ASN A 403 33.00 -0.05 -38.25
CA ASN A 403 32.05 0.07 -39.35
C ASN A 403 30.98 -1.05 -39.30
N MET A 404 31.42 -2.27 -39.00
CA MET A 404 30.53 -3.44 -38.88
C MET A 404 29.59 -3.32 -37.67
N ALA A 405 30.10 -2.94 -36.50
CA ALA A 405 29.32 -2.72 -35.28
C ALA A 405 28.27 -1.62 -35.48
N SER A 406 28.66 -0.51 -36.12
CA SER A 406 27.75 0.59 -36.44
C SER A 406 26.60 0.15 -37.34
N ALA A 407 26.88 -0.67 -38.37
CA ALA A 407 25.85 -1.25 -39.23
C ALA A 407 24.92 -2.19 -38.46
N PHE A 408 25.46 -3.05 -37.59
CA PHE A 408 24.66 -3.94 -36.74
C PHE A 408 23.76 -3.18 -35.78
N ILE A 409 24.19 -2.02 -35.26
CA ILE A 409 23.36 -1.18 -34.40
C ILE A 409 22.14 -0.66 -35.15
N ILE A 410 22.34 -0.07 -36.32
CA ILE A 410 21.24 0.51 -37.11
C ILE A 410 20.25 -0.58 -37.54
N VAL A 411 20.76 -1.68 -38.10
CA VAL A 411 19.92 -2.80 -38.57
C VAL A 411 19.23 -3.49 -37.39
N GLY A 412 19.94 -3.69 -36.27
CA GLY A 412 19.40 -4.34 -35.08
C GLY A 412 18.27 -3.55 -34.44
N ILE A 413 18.39 -2.22 -34.34
CA ILE A 413 17.31 -1.35 -33.82
C ILE A 413 16.06 -1.47 -34.71
N ALA A 414 16.23 -1.35 -36.03
CA ALA A 414 15.13 -1.48 -36.99
C ALA A 414 14.44 -2.87 -36.88
N LEU A 415 15.24 -3.94 -36.78
CA LEU A 415 14.74 -5.31 -36.64
C LEU A 415 13.98 -5.51 -35.32
N CYS A 416 14.52 -5.02 -34.19
CA CYS A 416 13.84 -5.06 -32.89
C CYS A 416 12.49 -4.35 -32.93
N LEU A 417 12.41 -3.16 -33.55
CA LEU A 417 11.15 -2.42 -33.69
C LEU A 417 10.13 -3.20 -34.53
N ILE A 418 10.55 -3.76 -35.67
CA ILE A 418 9.68 -4.59 -36.51
C ILE A 418 9.14 -5.80 -35.72
N ILE A 419 10.00 -6.47 -34.96
CA ILE A 419 9.61 -7.63 -34.16
C ILE A 419 8.64 -7.24 -33.04
N ILE A 420 8.91 -6.15 -32.31
CA ILE A 420 8.02 -5.66 -31.26
C ILE A 420 6.65 -5.32 -31.82
N VAL A 421 6.58 -4.59 -32.94
CA VAL A 421 5.31 -4.26 -33.61
C VAL A 421 4.56 -5.53 -34.03
N TRP A 422 5.26 -6.50 -34.63
CA TRP A 422 4.65 -7.78 -35.04
C TRP A 422 4.11 -8.54 -33.83
N LEU A 423 4.91 -8.71 -32.78
CA LEU A 423 4.51 -9.42 -31.57
C LEU A 423 3.32 -8.71 -30.88
N THR A 424 3.25 -7.38 -30.91
CA THR A 424 2.11 -6.62 -30.39
C THR A 424 0.83 -6.92 -31.14
N VAL A 425 0.86 -6.98 -32.47
CA VAL A 425 -0.32 -7.30 -33.29
C VAL A 425 -0.84 -8.70 -32.96
N VAL A 426 0.06 -9.67 -32.83
CA VAL A 426 -0.25 -11.10 -32.67
C VAL A 426 -0.46 -11.51 -31.19
N ALA A 427 -0.06 -10.68 -30.23
CA ALA A 427 -0.20 -10.97 -28.80
C ALA A 427 -1.65 -11.32 -28.43
N GLY A 428 -1.81 -12.48 -27.78
CA GLY A 428 -3.08 -13.04 -27.33
C GLY A 428 -3.98 -13.60 -28.44
N ARG A 429 -3.51 -13.77 -29.68
CA ARG A 429 -4.32 -14.32 -30.79
C ARG A 429 -3.75 -15.64 -31.29
N ASN A 430 -4.59 -16.63 -31.58
CA ASN A 430 -4.16 -17.88 -32.18
C ASN A 430 -4.44 -17.95 -33.69
N SER A 431 -3.98 -19.03 -34.34
CA SER A 431 -4.21 -19.25 -35.77
C SER A 431 -5.56 -19.89 -36.08
N GLU A 432 -6.21 -20.48 -35.07
CA GLU A 432 -7.45 -21.26 -35.18
C GLU A 432 -8.69 -20.38 -34.95
N ASP A 433 -8.72 -19.63 -33.85
CA ASP A 433 -9.73 -18.64 -33.52
C ASP A 433 -9.13 -17.22 -33.49
N GLU A 434 -9.90 -16.21 -33.93
CA GLU A 434 -9.47 -14.81 -33.84
C GLU A 434 -9.71 -14.20 -32.45
N GLU A 435 -10.12 -15.04 -31.50
CA GLU A 435 -10.42 -14.65 -30.12
C GLU A 435 -9.15 -14.29 -29.33
N LEU A 436 -9.36 -13.50 -28.29
CA LEU A 436 -8.30 -13.07 -27.40
C LEU A 436 -8.10 -14.10 -26.29
N HIS A 437 -6.96 -14.78 -26.34
CA HIS A 437 -6.48 -15.71 -25.31
C HIS A 437 -5.54 -15.00 -24.34
N LEU A 438 -5.85 -15.11 -23.05
CA LEU A 438 -5.01 -14.65 -21.95
C LEU A 438 -4.21 -15.82 -21.38
N ASN A 439 -2.96 -15.56 -21.00
CA ASN A 439 -2.12 -16.53 -20.32
C ASN A 439 -2.44 -16.54 -18.80
N SER A 440 -2.10 -17.62 -18.10
CA SER A 440 -2.30 -17.74 -16.64
C SER A 440 -1.69 -16.56 -15.85
N TYR A 441 -0.53 -16.07 -16.30
CA TYR A 441 0.15 -14.90 -15.73
C TYR A 441 -0.63 -13.58 -15.92
N ASP A 442 -1.50 -13.47 -16.93
CA ASP A 442 -2.27 -12.26 -17.20
C ASP A 442 -3.44 -12.08 -16.21
N TYR A 443 -3.82 -13.14 -15.49
CA TYR A 443 -4.89 -13.11 -14.47
C TYR A 443 -4.44 -12.60 -13.11
N TRP A 444 -3.13 -12.54 -12.85
CA TRP A 444 -2.59 -11.94 -11.63
C TRP A 444 -2.92 -10.45 -11.57
N LYS A 445 -2.96 -9.86 -10.38
CA LYS A 445 -3.15 -8.40 -10.23
C LYS A 445 -2.10 -7.65 -11.05
N SER A 446 -2.51 -6.63 -11.79
CA SER A 446 -1.66 -5.96 -12.78
C SER A 446 -0.33 -5.47 -12.20
N GLU A 447 -0.35 -4.95 -10.97
CA GLU A 447 0.83 -4.48 -10.24
C GLU A 447 1.73 -5.63 -9.79
N LEU A 448 1.17 -6.74 -9.30
CA LEU A 448 1.95 -7.94 -8.95
C LEU A 448 2.60 -8.57 -10.19
N GLY A 449 1.85 -8.59 -11.30
CA GLY A 449 2.38 -8.99 -12.60
C GLY A 449 3.59 -8.14 -12.97
N ALA A 450 3.44 -6.81 -12.96
CA ALA A 450 4.56 -5.91 -13.26
C ALA A 450 5.76 -6.09 -12.32
N ALA A 451 5.52 -6.25 -11.01
CA ALA A 451 6.57 -6.49 -10.02
C ALA A 451 7.39 -7.76 -10.30
N LEU A 452 6.75 -8.85 -10.74
CA LEU A 452 7.43 -10.10 -11.11
C LEU A 452 8.41 -9.96 -12.29
N VAL A 453 8.34 -8.88 -13.06
CA VAL A 453 9.27 -8.61 -14.16
C VAL A 453 10.27 -7.54 -13.76
N ILE A 454 9.79 -6.45 -13.16
CA ILE A 454 10.62 -5.29 -12.81
C ILE A 454 11.61 -5.63 -11.68
N VAL A 455 11.18 -6.34 -10.64
CA VAL A 455 12.06 -6.65 -9.49
C VAL A 455 13.23 -7.55 -9.91
N PRO A 456 13.02 -8.69 -10.62
CA PRO A 456 14.14 -9.48 -11.12
C PRO A 456 15.05 -8.70 -12.08
N TRP A 457 14.50 -7.79 -12.89
CA TRP A 457 15.29 -6.94 -13.77
C TRP A 457 16.18 -5.97 -12.99
N ILE A 458 15.68 -5.35 -11.92
CA ILE A 458 16.49 -4.49 -11.03
C ILE A 458 17.63 -5.30 -10.40
N PHE A 459 17.35 -6.49 -9.88
CA PHE A 459 18.39 -7.35 -9.30
C PHE A 459 19.44 -7.76 -10.34
N LEU A 460 19.02 -8.10 -11.57
CA LEU A 460 19.94 -8.38 -12.67
C LEU A 460 20.85 -7.18 -12.96
N THR A 461 20.29 -5.98 -13.04
CA THR A 461 21.06 -4.75 -13.30
C THR A 461 22.04 -4.45 -12.16
N MET A 462 21.60 -4.58 -10.90
CA MET A 462 22.49 -4.40 -9.74
C MET A 462 23.61 -5.43 -9.70
N PHE A 463 23.30 -6.70 -9.98
CA PHE A 463 24.28 -7.78 -10.01
C PHE A 463 25.33 -7.56 -11.10
N VAL A 464 24.89 -7.29 -12.33
CA VAL A 464 25.81 -7.03 -13.45
C VAL A 464 26.62 -5.76 -13.20
N GLY A 465 26.02 -4.71 -12.64
CA GLY A 465 26.72 -3.49 -12.24
C GLY A 465 27.81 -3.74 -11.19
N GLY A 466 27.53 -4.56 -10.17
CA GLY A 466 28.52 -4.95 -9.17
C GLY A 466 29.64 -5.82 -9.76
N CYS A 467 29.32 -6.77 -10.65
CA CYS A 467 30.33 -7.53 -11.38
C CYS A 467 31.18 -6.62 -12.27
N TRP A 468 30.57 -5.59 -12.88
CA TRP A 468 31.25 -4.63 -13.74
C TRP A 468 32.38 -3.92 -12.99
N GLU A 469 32.05 -3.34 -11.83
CA GLU A 469 32.99 -2.61 -10.98
C GLU A 469 34.22 -3.45 -10.63
N VAL A 470 34.03 -4.73 -10.25
CA VAL A 470 35.12 -5.67 -9.94
C VAL A 470 36.00 -5.95 -11.17
N THR A 471 35.41 -6.11 -12.35
CA THR A 471 36.15 -6.46 -13.57
C THR A 471 36.90 -5.32 -14.24
N CYS A 472 36.47 -4.07 -14.02
CA CYS A 472 37.08 -2.89 -14.63
C CYS A 472 38.22 -2.32 -13.79
N TYR A 473 38.21 -2.55 -12.47
CA TYR A 473 39.21 -2.01 -11.55
C TYR A 473 40.55 -2.78 -11.55
N ASP A 474 40.61 -3.99 -12.09
CA ASP A 474 41.82 -4.83 -12.16
C ASP A 474 42.81 -4.42 -13.29
N ALA A 475 42.63 -3.26 -13.94
CA ALA A 475 43.40 -2.89 -15.13
C ALA A 475 44.61 -1.96 -14.92
N VAL A 476 44.89 -1.45 -13.72
CA VAL A 476 46.15 -0.72 -13.46
C VAL A 476 46.70 -1.09 -12.08
N GLY A 477 47.74 -1.91 -12.09
CA GLY A 477 48.57 -2.12 -10.91
C GLY A 477 49.23 -0.79 -10.50
N TRP A 478 49.43 -0.65 -9.19
CA TRP A 478 50.15 0.43 -8.54
C TRP A 478 51.61 0.47 -9.01
N GLY A 479 51.84 1.08 -10.17
CA GLY A 479 53.17 1.40 -10.69
C GLY A 479 53.28 2.91 -10.78
N ASN A 480 54.07 3.50 -9.89
CA ASN A 480 54.50 4.90 -9.93
C ASN A 480 55.25 5.18 -11.23
N THR A 481 54.53 5.70 -12.22
CA THR A 481 55.07 6.48 -13.33
C THR A 481 53.93 7.36 -13.81
N SER A 482 54.18 8.64 -14.02
CA SER A 482 53.27 9.72 -14.44
C SER A 482 52.64 9.55 -15.83
N GLN A 483 52.34 8.32 -16.22
CA GLN A 483 51.41 8.05 -17.31
C GLN A 483 50.03 8.50 -16.86
N GLN A 484 49.53 9.60 -17.43
CA GLN A 484 48.12 9.93 -17.45
C GLN A 484 47.31 8.64 -17.55
N TYR A 485 46.53 8.35 -16.51
CA TYR A 485 45.63 7.22 -16.43
C TYR A 485 44.58 7.35 -17.54
N TYR A 486 44.94 6.93 -18.75
CA TYR A 486 43.94 6.40 -19.64
C TYR A 486 43.51 5.10 -18.98
N TYR A 487 42.25 5.06 -18.53
CA TYR A 487 41.55 3.80 -18.41
C TYR A 487 41.56 3.15 -19.80
N THR A 488 42.65 2.48 -20.17
CA THR A 488 42.63 1.44 -21.17
C THR A 488 41.74 0.40 -20.56
N PHE A 489 40.44 0.47 -20.88
CA PHE A 489 39.48 -0.59 -20.58
C PHE A 489 40.14 -1.91 -20.96
N SER A 490 40.64 -2.65 -19.97
CA SER A 490 41.19 -3.96 -20.25
C SER A 490 39.98 -4.86 -20.48
N LEU A 491 39.68 -5.05 -21.77
CA LEU A 491 38.51 -5.78 -22.20
C LEU A 491 38.77 -7.27 -22.01
N SER A 492 38.48 -7.78 -20.82
CA SER A 492 38.49 -9.21 -20.61
C SER A 492 37.34 -9.86 -21.40
N GLY A 493 37.54 -11.10 -21.86
CA GLY A 493 36.47 -11.90 -22.47
C GLY A 493 35.24 -12.03 -21.54
N MET A 494 35.44 -11.90 -20.23
CA MET A 494 34.37 -11.93 -19.23
C MET A 494 33.38 -10.77 -19.37
N ASN A 495 33.84 -9.59 -19.77
CA ASN A 495 32.97 -8.42 -19.97
C ASN A 495 31.98 -8.65 -21.11
N TYR A 496 32.42 -9.28 -22.20
CA TYR A 496 31.53 -9.65 -23.31
C TYR A 496 30.50 -10.72 -22.91
N VAL A 497 30.88 -11.66 -22.05
CA VAL A 497 29.95 -12.66 -21.49
C VAL A 497 28.90 -11.97 -20.60
N LEU A 498 29.31 -11.03 -19.75
CA LEU A 498 28.40 -10.26 -18.89
C LEU A 498 27.40 -9.44 -19.72
N VAL A 499 27.86 -8.70 -20.73
CA VAL A 499 26.97 -7.95 -21.65
C VAL A 499 26.00 -8.88 -22.36
N THR A 500 26.45 -10.05 -22.81
CA THR A 500 25.61 -11.06 -23.47
C THR A 500 24.49 -11.55 -22.55
N ILE A 501 24.84 -11.94 -21.31
CA ILE A 501 23.87 -12.43 -20.32
C ILE A 501 22.89 -11.31 -19.96
N TYR A 502 23.39 -10.11 -19.69
CA TYR A 502 22.59 -8.96 -19.31
C TYR A 502 21.57 -8.59 -20.39
N MET A 503 22.01 -8.46 -21.64
CA MET A 503 21.14 -8.07 -22.76
C MET A 503 20.12 -9.15 -23.09
N GLY A 504 20.54 -10.42 -23.06
CA GLY A 504 19.64 -11.55 -23.29
C GLY A 504 18.54 -11.64 -22.25
N LEU A 505 18.89 -11.64 -20.96
CA LEU A 505 17.93 -11.71 -19.86
C LEU A 505 17.05 -10.46 -19.77
N SER A 506 17.62 -9.27 -20.00
CA SER A 506 16.85 -8.02 -20.06
C SER A 506 15.79 -8.07 -21.16
N MET A 507 16.13 -8.58 -22.35
CA MET A 507 15.17 -8.71 -23.44
C MET A 507 14.07 -9.74 -23.13
N VAL A 508 14.42 -10.85 -22.47
CA VAL A 508 13.44 -11.84 -22.01
C VAL A 508 12.44 -11.22 -21.03
N LEU A 509 12.94 -10.51 -20.00
CA LEU A 509 12.11 -9.85 -19.00
C LEU A 509 11.24 -8.75 -19.63
N PHE A 510 11.83 -7.92 -20.49
CA PHE A 510 11.13 -6.90 -21.25
C PHE A 510 9.97 -7.49 -22.06
N LEU A 511 10.22 -8.52 -22.87
CA LEU A 511 9.18 -9.15 -23.69
C LEU A 511 8.10 -9.83 -22.84
N ALA A 512 8.47 -10.47 -21.73
CA ALA A 512 7.50 -11.08 -20.81
C ALA A 512 6.53 -10.04 -20.23
N GLY A 513 7.05 -8.93 -19.73
CA GLY A 513 6.26 -7.82 -19.20
C GLY A 513 5.46 -7.10 -20.27
N TYR A 514 6.10 -6.74 -21.39
CA TYR A 514 5.49 -6.01 -22.49
C TYR A 514 4.33 -6.79 -23.14
N LEU A 515 4.52 -8.07 -23.45
CA LEU A 515 3.46 -8.86 -24.08
C LEU A 515 2.30 -9.16 -23.12
N SER A 516 2.57 -9.29 -21.81
CA SER A 516 1.54 -9.36 -20.78
C SER A 516 0.72 -8.08 -20.71
N LEU A 517 1.40 -6.93 -20.69
CA LEU A 517 0.76 -5.61 -20.72
C LEU A 517 -0.15 -5.47 -21.95
N VAL A 518 0.33 -5.80 -23.15
CA VAL A 518 -0.46 -5.74 -24.39
C VAL A 518 -1.71 -6.63 -24.30
N ARG A 519 -1.59 -7.87 -23.80
CA ARG A 519 -2.75 -8.77 -23.63
C ARG A 519 -3.75 -8.23 -22.61
N ARG A 520 -3.29 -7.68 -21.48
CA ARG A 520 -4.15 -7.06 -20.44
C ARG A 520 -4.90 -5.82 -20.95
N ILE A 521 -4.25 -5.00 -21.79
CA ILE A 521 -4.87 -3.85 -22.45
C ILE A 521 -5.95 -4.33 -23.44
N LYS A 522 -5.61 -5.25 -24.34
CA LYS A 522 -6.56 -5.83 -25.31
C LYS A 522 -7.76 -6.49 -24.62
N GLY A 523 -7.54 -7.15 -23.48
CA GLY A 523 -8.58 -7.79 -22.68
C GLY A 523 -9.39 -6.84 -21.79
N ARG A 524 -9.06 -5.53 -21.76
CA ARG A 524 -9.67 -4.52 -20.88
C ARG A 524 -9.67 -4.91 -19.39
N ILE A 525 -8.73 -5.76 -18.97
CA ILE A 525 -8.58 -6.23 -17.59
C ILE A 525 -7.53 -5.44 -16.80
N LEU A 526 -6.68 -4.64 -17.47
CA LEU A 526 -5.57 -3.92 -16.84
C LEU A 526 -6.01 -3.13 -15.58
N TRP A 527 -7.02 -2.29 -15.72
CA TRP A 527 -7.56 -1.48 -14.60
C TRP A 527 -8.53 -2.27 -13.72
N LYS A 528 -9.44 -3.05 -14.31
CA LYS A 528 -10.46 -3.79 -13.54
C LYS A 528 -9.85 -4.83 -12.59
N ASN A 529 -8.68 -5.37 -12.94
CA ASN A 529 -7.94 -6.33 -12.14
C ASN A 529 -6.71 -5.73 -11.44
N SER A 530 -6.68 -4.40 -11.25
CA SER A 530 -5.63 -3.71 -10.50
C SER A 530 -5.93 -3.70 -8.99
N ILE A 531 -4.87 -3.71 -8.18
CA ILE A 531 -4.94 -3.51 -6.71
C ILE A 531 -5.46 -2.11 -6.41
N LEU A 532 -5.02 -1.10 -7.15
CA LEU A 532 -5.48 0.28 -6.98
C LEU A 532 -7.00 0.40 -7.17
N TYR A 533 -7.56 -0.27 -8.18
CA TYR A 533 -9.02 -0.32 -8.37
C TYR A 533 -9.75 -1.00 -7.20
N PHE A 534 -9.18 -2.07 -6.65
CA PHE A 534 -9.72 -2.75 -5.47
C PHE A 534 -9.73 -1.83 -4.24
N ILE A 535 -8.60 -1.16 -3.97
CA ILE A 535 -8.46 -0.20 -2.85
C ILE A 535 -9.45 0.95 -3.02
N LEU A 536 -9.56 1.52 -4.22
CA LEU A 536 -10.49 2.62 -4.50
C LEU A 536 -11.95 2.21 -4.22
N LYS A 537 -12.38 1.03 -4.68
CA LYS A 537 -13.74 0.53 -4.44
C LYS A 537 -14.00 0.28 -2.95
N TRP A 538 -12.99 -0.18 -2.21
CA TRP A 538 -13.07 -0.34 -0.76
C TRP A 538 -13.18 1.02 -0.05
N CYS A 539 -12.36 2.00 -0.41
CA CYS A 539 -12.44 3.37 0.13
C CYS A 539 -13.82 4.00 -0.10
N ILE A 540 -14.39 3.85 -1.30
CA ILE A 540 -15.75 4.34 -1.61
C ILE A 540 -16.79 3.68 -0.71
N LYS A 541 -16.71 2.36 -0.49
CA LYS A 541 -17.62 1.66 0.43
C LYS A 541 -17.52 2.18 1.86
N VAL A 542 -16.29 2.40 2.35
CA VAL A 542 -16.04 2.96 3.69
C VAL A 542 -16.62 4.36 3.79
N LEU A 543 -16.37 5.23 2.80
CA LEU A 543 -16.94 6.56 2.75
C LEU A 543 -18.47 6.53 2.77
N CYS A 544 -19.10 5.68 1.95
CA CYS A 544 -20.56 5.51 1.96
C CYS A 544 -21.11 4.96 3.29
N ALA A 545 -20.33 4.15 4.02
CA ALA A 545 -20.71 3.69 5.36
C ALA A 545 -20.63 4.84 6.39
N ILE A 546 -19.57 5.65 6.32
CA ILE A 546 -19.40 6.85 7.16
C ILE A 546 -20.54 7.85 6.91
N VAL A 547 -20.85 8.14 5.65
CA VAL A 547 -21.97 9.04 5.29
C VAL A 547 -23.29 8.52 5.84
N ARG A 548 -23.59 7.22 5.68
CA ARG A 548 -24.80 6.60 6.25
C ARG A 548 -24.85 6.74 7.78
N PHE A 549 -23.74 6.48 8.46
CA PHE A 549 -23.64 6.68 9.91
C PHE A 549 -23.99 8.12 10.32
N PHE A 550 -23.41 9.12 9.64
CA PHE A 550 -23.71 10.52 9.94
C PHE A 550 -25.17 10.89 9.63
N CYS A 551 -25.75 10.38 8.54
CA CYS A 551 -27.17 10.57 8.24
C CYS A 551 -28.08 9.98 9.34
N ASP A 552 -27.81 8.74 9.78
CA ASP A 552 -28.57 8.09 10.85
C ASP A 552 -28.36 8.80 12.20
N PHE A 553 -27.14 9.25 12.48
CA PHE A 553 -26.81 10.05 13.67
C PHE A 553 -27.61 11.35 13.70
N TRP A 554 -27.67 12.07 12.57
CA TRP A 554 -28.38 13.35 12.45
C TRP A 554 -29.90 13.19 12.51
N ARG A 555 -30.44 12.12 11.89
CA ARG A 555 -31.87 11.80 11.96
C ARG A 555 -32.32 11.56 13.41
N ASN A 556 -31.46 10.97 14.23
CA ASN A 556 -31.76 10.65 15.64
C ASN A 556 -31.19 11.68 16.63
N ARG A 557 -30.92 12.92 16.18
CA ARG A 557 -30.21 13.95 16.96
C ARG A 557 -30.81 14.26 18.32
N SER A 558 -32.12 14.09 18.53
CA SER A 558 -32.80 14.34 19.81
C SER A 558 -32.29 13.44 20.95
N ILE A 559 -31.78 12.26 20.62
CA ILE A 559 -31.23 11.26 21.55
C ILE A 559 -29.69 11.29 21.50
N THR A 560 -29.11 11.34 20.31
CA THR A 560 -27.66 11.18 20.12
C THR A 560 -26.84 12.38 20.61
N TRP A 561 -27.40 13.61 20.62
CA TRP A 561 -26.67 14.80 21.07
C TRP A 561 -26.29 14.74 22.57
N ARG A 562 -27.12 14.10 23.41
CA ARG A 562 -26.83 13.95 24.84
C ARG A 562 -25.61 13.06 25.07
N ALA A 563 -25.49 11.99 24.29
CA ALA A 563 -24.32 11.12 24.33
C ALA A 563 -23.06 11.84 23.85
N VAL A 564 -23.17 12.70 22.83
CA VAL A 564 -22.05 13.52 22.35
C VAL A 564 -21.57 14.53 23.37
N ILE A 565 -22.47 15.20 24.10
CA ILE A 565 -22.05 16.13 25.17
C ILE A 565 -21.30 15.41 26.28
N VAL A 566 -21.79 14.24 26.72
CA VAL A 566 -21.10 13.43 27.73
C VAL A 566 -19.72 12.98 27.22
N PHE A 567 -19.62 12.59 25.95
CA PHE A 567 -18.36 12.19 25.34
C PHE A 567 -17.38 13.37 25.17
N ILE A 568 -17.85 14.55 24.74
CA ILE A 568 -17.04 15.76 24.66
C ILE A 568 -16.54 16.15 26.06
N GLY A 569 -17.43 16.13 27.07
CA GLY A 569 -17.03 16.38 28.46
C GLY A 569 -15.96 15.41 28.95
N PHE A 570 -16.10 14.11 28.64
CA PHE A 570 -15.10 13.08 28.93
C PHE A 570 -13.76 13.40 28.26
N VAL A 571 -13.75 13.68 26.95
CA VAL A 571 -12.53 14.01 26.19
C VAL A 571 -11.89 15.30 26.70
N CYS A 572 -12.68 16.34 27.01
CA CYS A 572 -12.17 17.60 27.57
C CYS A 572 -11.52 17.40 28.93
N ILE A 573 -12.11 16.59 29.82
CA ILE A 573 -11.52 16.25 31.13
C ILE A 573 -10.18 15.51 30.95
N HIS A 574 -10.10 14.59 30.00
CA HIS A 574 -8.86 13.85 29.70
C HIS A 574 -7.77 14.75 29.10
N TRP A 575 -8.15 15.64 28.17
CA TRP A 575 -7.24 16.60 27.57
C TRP A 575 -6.71 17.60 28.60
N LEU A 576 -7.57 18.12 29.48
CA LEU A 576 -7.18 18.99 30.59
C LEU A 576 -6.27 18.26 31.59
N GLY A 577 -6.53 16.99 31.87
CA GLY A 577 -5.66 16.16 32.71
C GLY A 577 -4.27 15.93 32.11
N MET A 578 -4.19 15.62 30.81
CA MET A 578 -2.91 15.44 30.12
C MET A 578 -2.10 16.73 29.97
N SER A 579 -2.76 17.89 29.83
CA SER A 579 -2.10 19.18 29.62
C SER A 579 -1.70 19.94 30.89
N SER A 580 -2.38 19.70 32.02
CA SER A 580 -2.17 20.47 33.25
C SER A 580 -1.12 19.88 34.20
N GLY A 581 -0.85 18.58 34.15
CA GLY A 581 0.10 17.90 35.04
C GLY A 581 -0.28 17.88 36.53
N PHE A 582 -1.47 18.38 36.91
CA PHE A 582 -1.95 18.42 38.29
C PHE A 582 -2.71 17.14 38.68
N SER A 583 -2.43 16.61 39.87
CA SER A 583 -3.03 15.39 40.43
C SER A 583 -4.56 15.44 40.57
N LEU A 584 -5.15 16.64 40.68
CA LEU A 584 -6.59 16.85 40.78
C LEU A 584 -7.35 16.35 39.52
N PHE A 585 -6.77 16.50 38.33
CA PHE A 585 -7.44 16.10 37.09
C PHE A 585 -7.44 14.59 36.87
N ILE A 586 -6.44 13.87 37.41
CA ILE A 586 -6.43 12.40 37.44
C ILE A 586 -7.61 11.89 38.28
N PHE A 587 -7.87 12.52 39.43
CA PHE A 587 -9.05 12.18 40.26
C PHE A 587 -10.37 12.44 39.52
N LEU A 588 -10.47 13.56 38.81
CA LEU A 588 -11.66 13.88 37.98
C LEU A 588 -11.86 12.89 36.82
N MET A 589 -10.78 12.34 36.24
CA MET A 589 -10.86 11.29 35.22
C MET A 589 -11.47 10.00 35.78
N PHE A 590 -10.99 9.52 36.93
CA PHE A 590 -11.58 8.34 37.59
C PHE A 590 -13.06 8.55 37.94
N VAL A 591 -13.43 9.75 38.41
CA VAL A 591 -14.85 10.09 38.65
C VAL A 591 -15.65 10.04 37.34
N ALA A 592 -15.12 10.58 36.24
CA ALA A 592 -15.77 10.53 34.94
C ALA A 592 -15.95 9.09 34.41
N GLU A 593 -14.97 8.21 34.63
CA GLU A 593 -15.05 6.78 34.30
C GLU A 593 -16.13 6.06 35.10
N ILE A 594 -16.19 6.30 36.42
CA ILE A 594 -17.21 5.72 37.30
C ILE A 594 -18.61 6.18 36.88
N VAL A 595 -18.77 7.46 36.57
CA VAL A 595 -20.05 8.02 36.08
C VAL A 595 -20.42 7.44 34.72
N GLY A 596 -19.44 7.29 33.81
CA GLY A 596 -19.63 6.67 32.49
C GLY A 596 -20.09 5.22 32.59
N VAL A 597 -19.40 4.41 33.39
CA VAL A 597 -19.77 3.01 33.66
C VAL A 597 -21.15 2.93 34.30
N TYR A 598 -21.43 3.77 35.30
CA TYR A 598 -22.76 3.83 35.92
C TYR A 598 -23.87 4.14 34.90
N TYR A 599 -23.65 5.10 34.01
CA TYR A 599 -24.62 5.47 32.98
C TYR A 599 -24.87 4.34 31.98
N ILE A 600 -23.81 3.68 31.50
CA ILE A 600 -23.90 2.55 30.55
C ILE A 600 -24.62 1.37 31.20
N VAL A 601 -24.18 0.94 32.39
CA VAL A 601 -24.75 -0.21 33.11
C VAL A 601 -26.22 0.05 33.44
N ARG A 602 -26.56 1.25 33.92
CA ARG A 602 -27.95 1.62 34.21
C ARG A 602 -28.84 1.54 32.98
N ASN A 603 -28.38 2.05 31.83
CA ASN A 603 -29.14 2.00 30.58
C ASN A 603 -29.29 0.57 30.04
N ALA A 604 -28.24 -0.25 30.16
CA ALA A 604 -28.30 -1.67 29.77
C ALA A 604 -29.29 -2.46 30.63
N ILE A 605 -29.27 -2.27 31.95
CA ILE A 605 -30.21 -2.91 32.88
C ILE A 605 -31.65 -2.47 32.60
N ALA A 606 -31.88 -1.18 32.34
CA ALA A 606 -33.21 -0.68 32.00
C ALA A 606 -33.77 -1.32 30.72
N LYS A 607 -32.94 -1.43 29.67
CA LYS A 607 -33.32 -2.10 28.42
C LYS A 607 -33.60 -3.59 28.60
N ASP A 608 -32.75 -4.30 29.33
CA ASP A 608 -32.93 -5.74 29.58
C ASP A 608 -34.22 -6.02 30.37
N LYS A 609 -34.55 -5.19 31.36
CA LYS A 609 -35.81 -5.28 32.11
C LYS A 609 -37.04 -5.09 31.24
N ILE A 610 -37.02 -4.08 30.37
CA ILE A 610 -38.13 -3.83 29.44
C ILE A 610 -38.26 -5.00 28.45
N ARG A 611 -37.14 -5.49 27.89
CA ARG A 611 -37.15 -6.65 26.98
C ARG A 611 -37.76 -7.89 27.64
N LYS A 612 -37.28 -8.26 28.82
CA LYS A 612 -37.81 -9.41 29.59
C LYS A 612 -39.28 -9.24 29.93
N GLY A 613 -39.73 -8.02 30.21
CA GLY A 613 -41.13 -7.76 30.46
C GLY A 613 -42.02 -7.93 29.24
N ILE A 614 -41.55 -7.45 28.08
CA ILE A 614 -42.23 -7.68 26.80
C ILE A 614 -42.30 -9.18 26.50
N GLU A 615 -41.19 -9.92 26.67
CA GLU A 615 -41.14 -11.38 26.44
C GLU A 615 -42.16 -12.13 27.30
N ARG A 616 -42.30 -11.79 28.59
CA ARG A 616 -43.26 -12.43 29.51
C ARG A 616 -44.72 -12.12 29.18
N ILE A 617 -45.03 -10.87 28.85
CA ILE A 617 -46.39 -10.49 28.43
C ILE A 617 -46.74 -11.19 27.11
N ALA A 618 -45.80 -11.24 26.17
CA ALA A 618 -46.00 -11.92 24.88
C ALA A 618 -46.15 -13.44 25.02
N SER A 619 -45.55 -14.07 26.03
CA SER A 619 -45.71 -15.50 26.32
C SER A 619 -47.01 -15.85 27.06
N GLY A 620 -47.89 -14.88 27.31
CA GLY A 620 -49.21 -15.09 27.92
C GLY A 620 -49.32 -14.76 29.41
N GLU A 621 -48.25 -14.26 30.05
CA GLU A 621 -48.31 -13.78 31.44
C GLU A 621 -48.88 -12.35 31.49
N LEU A 622 -50.16 -12.18 31.16
CA LEU A 622 -50.81 -10.86 31.03
C LEU A 622 -50.90 -10.06 32.34
N GLU A 623 -50.83 -10.74 33.48
CA GLU A 623 -50.79 -10.10 34.80
C GLU A 623 -49.40 -9.56 35.16
N TYR A 624 -48.35 -9.92 34.43
CA TYR A 624 -47.00 -9.48 34.72
C TYR A 624 -46.85 -7.97 34.47
N GLN A 625 -46.32 -7.27 35.47
CA GLN A 625 -46.05 -5.84 35.41
C GLN A 625 -44.54 -5.60 35.51
N ILE A 626 -44.00 -4.79 34.61
CA ILE A 626 -42.60 -4.37 34.61
C ILE A 626 -42.38 -3.43 35.81
N PRO A 627 -41.47 -3.75 36.75
CA PRO A 627 -41.21 -2.90 37.92
C PRO A 627 -40.62 -1.54 37.52
N THR A 628 -41.30 -0.44 37.86
CA THR A 628 -40.96 0.91 37.41
C THR A 628 -40.12 1.71 38.40
N GLU A 629 -39.95 1.24 39.64
CA GLU A 629 -39.34 2.00 40.74
C GLU A 629 -37.87 2.33 40.50
N LYS A 630 -37.16 1.44 39.79
CA LYS A 630 -35.74 1.60 39.42
C LYS A 630 -35.55 2.18 38.02
N LEU A 631 -36.62 2.43 37.28
CA LEU A 631 -36.60 3.05 35.96
C LEU A 631 -36.83 4.57 36.12
N LYS A 632 -36.17 5.38 35.30
CA LYS A 632 -36.40 6.85 35.29
C LYS A 632 -36.43 7.37 33.85
N GLY A 633 -37.09 8.52 33.67
CA GLY A 633 -37.19 9.19 32.37
C GLY A 633 -37.93 8.32 31.35
N GLU A 634 -37.39 8.27 30.13
CA GLU A 634 -38.01 7.57 28.99
C GLU A 634 -38.28 6.09 29.27
N TYR A 635 -37.34 5.36 29.87
CA TYR A 635 -37.53 3.94 30.19
C TYR A 635 -38.65 3.67 31.19
N LYS A 636 -38.90 4.60 32.12
CA LYS A 636 -40.03 4.48 33.05
C LYS A 636 -41.35 4.61 32.29
N HIS A 637 -41.44 5.64 31.46
CA HIS A 637 -42.62 5.90 30.65
C HIS A 637 -42.92 4.75 29.68
N THR A 638 -41.89 4.18 29.03
CA THR A 638 -42.06 2.99 28.18
C THR A 638 -42.57 1.78 28.95
N ALA A 639 -42.05 1.54 30.16
CA ALA A 639 -42.54 0.43 31.00
C ALA A 639 -44.00 0.64 31.45
N GLU A 640 -44.38 1.88 31.80
CA GLU A 640 -45.77 2.24 32.15
C GLU A 640 -46.73 1.98 30.96
N MET A 641 -46.36 2.41 29.74
CA MET A 641 -47.18 2.13 28.54
C MET A 641 -47.35 0.63 28.27
N ILE A 642 -46.28 -0.16 28.44
CA ILE A 642 -46.35 -1.62 28.24
C ILE A 642 -47.24 -2.28 29.30
N ASN A 643 -47.12 -1.83 30.55
CA ASN A 643 -47.97 -2.27 31.65
C ASN A 643 -49.46 -1.97 31.39
N ASP A 644 -49.76 -0.78 30.87
CA ASP A 644 -51.12 -0.40 30.47
C ASP A 644 -51.67 -1.28 29.35
N ILE A 645 -50.83 -1.62 28.36
CA ILE A 645 -51.20 -2.57 27.29
C ILE A 645 -51.51 -3.94 27.89
N GLY A 646 -50.68 -4.45 28.81
CA GLY A 646 -50.91 -5.72 29.51
C GLY A 646 -52.24 -5.72 30.26
N ASN A 647 -52.53 -4.66 31.02
CA ASN A 647 -53.79 -4.49 31.75
C ASN A 647 -55.01 -4.42 30.82
N GLY A 648 -54.89 -3.70 29.70
CA GLY A 648 -55.96 -3.59 28.71
C GLY A 648 -56.27 -4.94 28.05
N LEU A 649 -55.23 -5.72 27.74
CA LEU A 649 -55.38 -7.05 27.16
C LEU A 649 -55.99 -8.04 28.17
N ASN A 650 -55.54 -8.03 29.43
CA ASN A 650 -56.10 -8.89 30.47
C ASN A 650 -57.61 -8.64 30.67
N ARG A 651 -58.01 -7.37 30.73
CA ARG A 651 -59.43 -6.98 30.86
C ARG A 651 -60.28 -7.45 29.68
N ALA A 652 -59.77 -7.33 28.45
CA ALA A 652 -60.48 -7.78 27.26
C ALA A 652 -60.69 -9.31 27.27
N VAL A 653 -59.73 -10.07 27.79
CA VAL A 653 -59.84 -11.53 27.96
C VAL A 653 -60.90 -11.87 29.02
N ASP A 654 -60.84 -11.22 30.19
CA ASP A 654 -61.82 -11.44 31.28
C ASP A 654 -63.25 -11.10 30.86
N GLU A 655 -63.45 -9.98 30.16
CA GLU A 655 -64.75 -9.57 29.64
C GLU A 655 -65.31 -10.60 28.65
N LYS A 656 -64.45 -11.15 27.79
CA LYS A 656 -64.84 -12.19 26.83
C LYS A 656 -65.27 -13.47 27.56
N ILE A 657 -64.50 -13.94 28.54
CA ILE A 657 -64.84 -15.14 29.33
C ILE A 657 -66.15 -14.92 30.09
N LYS A 658 -66.32 -13.75 30.72
CA LYS A 658 -67.55 -13.39 31.43
C LYS A 658 -68.75 -13.33 30.50
N SER A 659 -68.60 -12.78 29.30
CA SER A 659 -69.67 -12.72 28.29
C SER A 659 -70.14 -14.11 27.87
N GLU A 660 -69.22 -15.05 27.62
CA GLU A 660 -69.56 -16.44 27.26
C GLU A 660 -70.28 -17.19 28.39
N ARG A 661 -69.83 -17.00 29.65
CA ARG A 661 -70.53 -17.57 30.82
C ARG A 661 -71.94 -17.00 30.97
N LEU A 662 -72.10 -15.69 30.87
CA LEU A 662 -73.42 -15.04 30.98
C LEU A 662 -74.39 -15.50 29.88
N LYS A 663 -73.92 -15.66 28.63
CA LYS A 663 -74.75 -16.22 27.54
C LYS A 663 -75.26 -17.62 27.89
N THR A 664 -74.39 -18.46 28.45
CA THR A 664 -74.71 -19.84 28.84
C THR A 664 -75.75 -19.89 29.96
N ASP A 665 -75.53 -19.09 31.02
CA ASP A 665 -76.43 -19.03 32.18
C ASP A 665 -77.80 -18.47 31.79
N LEU A 666 -77.85 -17.44 30.95
CA LEU A 666 -79.10 -16.88 30.43
C LEU A 666 -79.93 -17.94 29.68
N ILE A 667 -79.31 -18.66 28.74
CA ILE A 667 -80.02 -19.70 27.96
C ILE A 667 -80.55 -20.80 28.89
N THR A 668 -79.76 -21.20 29.89
CA THR A 668 -80.15 -22.25 30.84
C THR A 668 -81.35 -21.82 31.70
N ASN A 669 -81.31 -20.58 32.23
CA ASN A 669 -82.38 -20.03 33.07
C ASN A 669 -83.68 -19.80 32.28
N VAL A 670 -83.60 -19.16 31.11
CA VAL A 670 -84.78 -18.94 30.24
C VAL A 670 -85.45 -20.26 29.88
N SER A 671 -84.66 -21.30 29.61
CA SER A 671 -85.21 -22.61 29.26
C SER A 671 -85.92 -23.29 30.44
N HIS A 672 -85.43 -23.12 31.67
CA HIS A 672 -86.12 -23.60 32.88
C HIS A 672 -87.48 -22.92 33.06
N ASP A 673 -87.53 -21.61 32.81
CA ASP A 673 -88.76 -20.82 32.91
C ASP A 673 -89.77 -21.16 31.80
N ILE A 674 -89.32 -21.67 30.65
CA ILE A 674 -90.20 -22.20 29.59
C ILE A 674 -90.72 -23.61 29.94
N LYS A 675 -89.90 -24.46 30.58
CA LYS A 675 -90.27 -25.85 30.91
C LYS A 675 -91.47 -25.95 31.87
N THR A 676 -91.54 -25.05 32.85
CA THR A 676 -92.59 -25.05 33.88
C THR A 676 -94.00 -24.82 33.29
N PRO A 677 -94.30 -23.72 32.58
CA PRO A 677 -95.61 -23.49 31.99
C PRO A 677 -95.94 -24.52 30.90
N LEU A 678 -94.94 -25.00 30.17
CA LEU A 678 -95.15 -26.02 29.15
C LEU A 678 -95.61 -27.36 29.74
N THR A 679 -95.04 -27.76 30.88
CA THR A 679 -95.48 -28.98 31.60
C THR A 679 -96.94 -28.86 32.01
N SER A 680 -97.38 -27.66 32.44
CA SER A 680 -98.80 -27.40 32.73
C SER A 680 -99.68 -27.51 31.47
N ILE A 681 -99.24 -26.97 30.33
CA ILE A 681 -99.98 -27.08 29.06
C ILE A 681 -100.15 -28.55 28.65
N ILE A 682 -99.08 -29.36 28.70
CA ILE A 682 -99.12 -30.79 28.39
C ILE A 682 -100.12 -31.50 29.31
N ASN A 683 -100.05 -31.26 30.63
CA ASN A 683 -100.97 -31.87 31.59
C ASN A 683 -102.43 -31.50 31.33
N TYR A 684 -102.72 -30.23 31.00
CA TYR A 684 -104.10 -29.83 30.67
C TYR A 684 -104.59 -30.44 29.36
N VAL A 685 -103.73 -30.58 28.35
CA VAL A 685 -104.07 -31.30 27.12
C VAL A 685 -104.35 -32.78 27.42
N ASP A 686 -103.55 -33.42 28.27
CA ASP A 686 -103.76 -34.80 28.72
C ASP A 686 -105.06 -34.98 29.51
N LEU A 687 -105.40 -34.02 30.39
CA LEU A 687 -106.66 -34.01 31.12
C LEU A 687 -107.84 -33.85 30.15
N LEU A 688 -107.77 -32.91 29.21
CA LEU A 688 -108.83 -32.68 28.21
C LEU A 688 -109.04 -33.90 27.29
N LYS A 689 -107.99 -34.66 26.98
CA LYS A 689 -108.11 -35.94 26.24
C LYS A 689 -108.88 -37.01 26.99
N ARG A 690 -108.90 -36.96 28.34
CA ARG A 690 -109.60 -37.94 29.20
C ARG A 690 -111.08 -37.62 29.39
N GLU A 691 -111.53 -36.41 29.05
CA GLU A 691 -112.93 -35.98 29.18
C GLU A 691 -113.86 -36.52 28.06
N GLU A 692 -113.42 -37.49 27.25
CA GLU A 692 -114.19 -38.19 26.19
C GLU A 692 -115.08 -37.26 25.33
N ILE A 693 -114.50 -36.19 24.79
CA ILE A 693 -115.23 -35.18 23.99
C ILE A 693 -115.45 -35.68 22.54
N ASP A 694 -116.70 -35.86 22.13
CA ASP A 694 -117.09 -36.43 20.81
C ASP A 694 -117.06 -35.44 19.62
N ASP A 695 -116.69 -34.16 19.82
CA ASP A 695 -116.58 -33.20 18.71
C ASP A 695 -115.29 -33.43 17.88
N PRO A 696 -115.38 -33.81 16.60
CA PRO A 696 -114.22 -34.10 15.75
C PRO A 696 -113.28 -32.89 15.59
N LYS A 697 -113.79 -31.65 15.66
CA LYS A 697 -112.96 -30.45 15.58
C LYS A 697 -112.15 -30.26 16.85
N ILE A 698 -112.74 -30.51 18.03
CA ILE A 698 -112.04 -30.40 19.32
C ILE A 698 -110.97 -31.49 19.44
N GLN A 699 -111.28 -32.73 19.03
CA GLN A 699 -110.29 -33.81 18.95
C GLN A 699 -109.11 -33.45 18.02
N GLY A 700 -109.41 -32.83 16.87
CA GLY A 700 -108.39 -32.27 15.99
C GLY A 700 -107.52 -31.20 16.66
N TYR A 701 -108.14 -30.27 17.40
CA TYR A 701 -107.39 -29.23 18.14
C TYR A 701 -106.53 -29.80 19.26
N LEU A 702 -107.05 -30.78 20.03
CA LEU A 702 -106.31 -31.44 21.08
C LEU A 702 -105.09 -32.19 20.54
N LYS A 703 -105.25 -32.91 19.42
CA LYS A 703 -104.14 -33.56 18.73
C LYS A 703 -103.07 -32.55 18.31
N VAL A 704 -103.47 -31.42 17.71
CA VAL A 704 -102.52 -30.37 17.33
C VAL A 704 -101.83 -29.74 18.55
N LEU A 705 -102.57 -29.45 19.63
CA LEU A 705 -102.00 -28.88 20.85
C LEU A 705 -101.02 -29.84 21.54
N GLU A 706 -101.32 -31.13 21.57
CA GLU A 706 -100.43 -32.18 22.07
C GLU A 706 -99.13 -32.21 21.24
N GLU A 707 -99.24 -32.32 19.92
CA GLU A 707 -98.09 -32.32 19.00
C GLU A 707 -97.23 -31.05 19.18
N LYS A 708 -97.84 -29.87 19.25
CA LYS A 708 -97.09 -28.60 19.42
C LYS A 708 -96.45 -28.47 20.80
N SER A 709 -97.12 -28.91 21.87
CA SER A 709 -96.60 -28.83 23.24
C SER A 709 -95.45 -29.81 23.45
N GLN A 710 -95.59 -31.04 22.95
CA GLN A 710 -94.53 -32.04 23.00
C GLN A 710 -93.33 -31.62 22.13
N ARG A 711 -93.57 -31.03 20.96
CA ARG A 711 -92.49 -30.46 20.12
C ARG A 711 -91.75 -29.32 20.81
N LEU A 712 -92.46 -28.41 21.49
CA LEU A 712 -91.82 -27.34 22.24
C LEU A 712 -90.95 -27.88 23.38
N LYS A 713 -91.38 -28.98 24.02
CA LYS A 713 -90.63 -29.61 25.11
C LYS A 713 -89.29 -30.12 24.62
N THR A 714 -89.29 -30.86 23.52
CA THR A 714 -88.07 -31.37 22.88
C THR A 714 -87.16 -30.22 22.43
N LEU A 715 -87.70 -29.15 21.84
CA LEU A 715 -86.90 -28.00 21.42
C LEU A 715 -86.23 -27.30 22.60
N THR A 716 -86.94 -27.09 23.70
CA THR A 716 -86.39 -26.47 24.91
C THR A 716 -85.30 -27.36 25.53
N GLU A 717 -85.52 -28.67 25.58
CA GLU A 717 -84.53 -29.63 26.09
C GLU A 717 -83.26 -29.66 25.21
N ASP A 718 -83.40 -29.69 23.89
CA ASP A 718 -82.29 -29.66 22.93
C ASP A 718 -81.48 -28.35 23.02
N VAL A 719 -82.13 -27.20 23.20
CA VAL A 719 -81.44 -25.90 23.33
C VAL A 719 -80.62 -25.83 24.62
N VAL A 720 -81.15 -26.35 25.73
CA VAL A 720 -80.41 -26.44 27.00
C VAL A 720 -79.23 -27.37 26.85
N GLU A 721 -79.45 -28.54 26.26
CA GLU A 721 -78.41 -29.52 26.02
C GLU A 721 -77.30 -28.93 25.14
N ALA A 722 -77.66 -28.36 23.99
CA ALA A 722 -76.71 -27.69 23.10
C ALA A 722 -75.92 -26.57 23.82
N SER A 723 -76.58 -25.74 24.64
CA SER A 723 -75.91 -24.69 25.42
C SER A 723 -74.90 -25.25 26.42
N LYS A 724 -75.27 -26.32 27.14
CA LYS A 724 -74.38 -26.99 28.11
C LYS A 724 -73.20 -27.69 27.43
N VAL A 725 -73.46 -28.39 26.33
CA VAL A 725 -72.42 -29.06 25.51
C VAL A 725 -71.41 -28.02 25.01
N SER A 726 -71.90 -26.89 24.50
CA SER A 726 -71.08 -25.84 23.86
C SER A 726 -70.25 -25.00 24.82
N SER A 727 -70.76 -24.82 26.04
CA SER A 727 -70.07 -24.09 27.11
C SER A 727 -69.07 -24.96 27.87
N GLY A 728 -68.96 -26.25 27.51
CA GLY A 728 -68.19 -27.23 28.26
C GLY A 728 -68.77 -27.54 29.65
N ASN A 729 -69.99 -27.09 29.95
CA ASN A 729 -70.65 -27.28 31.24
C ASN A 729 -71.40 -28.62 31.31
N ILE A 730 -70.74 -29.70 30.85
CA ILE A 730 -71.19 -31.08 30.94
C ILE A 730 -70.06 -31.92 31.51
N ASN A 731 -70.38 -32.71 32.53
CA ASN A 731 -69.47 -33.69 33.09
C ASN A 731 -69.69 -35.04 32.39
N LEU A 732 -68.66 -35.57 31.71
CA LEU A 732 -68.70 -36.87 31.04
C LEU A 732 -68.27 -37.97 32.02
N GLN A 733 -69.08 -39.02 32.13
CA GLN A 733 -68.74 -40.22 32.89
C GLN A 733 -68.12 -41.27 31.96
N MET A 734 -66.85 -41.06 31.63
CA MET A 734 -66.09 -41.93 30.73
C MET A 734 -65.90 -43.32 31.36
N MET A 735 -66.31 -44.36 30.65
CA MET A 735 -66.21 -45.76 31.05
C MET A 735 -65.95 -46.66 29.84
N ASP A 736 -65.49 -47.88 30.07
CA ASP A 736 -65.32 -48.84 28.98
C ASP A 736 -66.68 -49.45 28.65
N VAL A 737 -67.12 -49.31 27.41
CA VAL A 737 -68.41 -49.84 26.96
C VAL A 737 -68.22 -50.68 25.71
N ASN A 738 -68.95 -51.80 25.64
CA ASN A 738 -69.07 -52.59 24.43
C ASN A 738 -69.98 -51.86 23.43
N PHE A 739 -69.39 -51.28 22.40
CA PHE A 739 -70.09 -50.48 21.41
C PHE A 739 -71.10 -51.31 20.59
N VAL A 740 -70.85 -52.62 20.42
CA VAL A 740 -71.80 -53.56 19.79
C VAL A 740 -73.10 -53.63 20.59
N GLU A 741 -73.02 -53.66 21.92
CA GLU A 741 -74.21 -53.74 22.80
C GLU A 741 -75.04 -52.45 22.75
N ILE A 742 -74.39 -51.27 22.85
CA ILE A 742 -75.10 -49.99 22.74
C ILE A 742 -75.79 -49.87 21.38
N LEU A 743 -75.12 -50.28 20.30
CA LEU A 743 -75.66 -50.22 18.95
C LEU A 743 -76.88 -51.14 18.79
N ASN A 744 -76.78 -52.40 19.22
CA ASN A 744 -77.90 -53.35 19.18
C ASN A 744 -79.09 -52.88 20.03
N GLN A 745 -78.83 -52.33 21.22
CA GLN A 745 -79.88 -51.73 22.05
C GLN A 745 -80.56 -50.56 21.33
N THR A 746 -79.78 -49.67 20.72
CA THR A 746 -80.32 -48.51 19.99
C THR A 746 -81.16 -48.94 18.79
N ILE A 747 -80.72 -49.96 18.04
CA ILE A 747 -81.47 -50.52 16.91
C ILE A 747 -82.81 -51.09 17.38
N GLY A 748 -82.82 -51.86 18.47
CA GLY A 748 -84.05 -52.42 19.05
C GLY A 748 -85.04 -51.34 19.53
N GLU A 749 -84.55 -50.26 20.12
CA GLU A 749 -85.40 -49.14 20.58
C GLU A 749 -85.99 -48.31 19.42
N ILE A 750 -85.35 -48.30 18.25
CA ILE A 750 -85.76 -47.52 17.07
C ILE A 750 -86.54 -48.37 16.05
N GLU A 751 -86.55 -49.69 16.19
CA GLU A 751 -87.17 -50.64 15.25
C GLU A 751 -88.64 -50.33 14.93
N GLU A 752 -89.45 -50.03 15.95
CA GLU A 752 -90.87 -49.68 15.77
C GLU A 752 -91.05 -48.42 14.93
N LYS A 753 -90.22 -47.39 15.17
CA LYS A 753 -90.24 -46.13 14.42
C LYS A 753 -89.79 -46.31 12.97
N MET A 754 -88.79 -47.14 12.74
CA MET A 754 -88.31 -47.46 11.39
C MET A 754 -89.35 -48.25 10.61
N SER A 755 -89.97 -49.25 11.25
CA SER A 755 -91.03 -50.07 10.65
C SER A 755 -92.28 -49.25 10.32
N THR A 756 -92.63 -48.28 11.16
CA THR A 756 -93.75 -47.35 10.91
C THR A 756 -93.57 -46.52 9.62
N ASN A 757 -92.32 -46.31 9.19
CA ASN A 757 -91.97 -45.58 7.97
C ASN A 757 -91.54 -46.50 6.81
N ASP A 758 -91.85 -47.81 6.88
CA ASP A 758 -91.45 -48.84 5.91
C ASP A 758 -89.92 -48.89 5.67
N LEU A 759 -89.10 -48.67 6.72
CA LEU A 759 -87.64 -48.73 6.64
C LEU A 759 -87.09 -50.04 7.20
N GLU A 760 -86.24 -50.73 6.43
CA GLU A 760 -85.54 -51.95 6.86
C GLU A 760 -84.13 -51.60 7.35
N VAL A 761 -83.82 -51.84 8.62
CA VAL A 761 -82.47 -51.62 9.18
C VAL A 761 -81.60 -52.85 8.93
N ILE A 762 -80.53 -52.68 8.14
CA ILE A 762 -79.53 -53.72 7.88
C ILE A 762 -78.29 -53.43 8.73
N ALA A 763 -78.12 -54.20 9.79
CA ALA A 763 -76.98 -54.06 10.71
C ALA A 763 -75.87 -55.05 10.35
N SER A 764 -74.64 -54.55 10.19
CA SER A 764 -73.42 -55.34 10.08
C SER A 764 -72.51 -55.00 11.24
N VAL A 765 -72.46 -55.90 12.25
CA VAL A 765 -71.67 -55.70 13.47
C VAL A 765 -70.69 -56.87 13.66
N PRO A 766 -69.48 -56.65 14.22
CA PRO A 766 -68.54 -57.73 14.48
C PRO A 766 -69.08 -58.69 15.55
N GLU A 767 -68.75 -59.98 15.47
CA GLU A 767 -69.09 -60.97 16.50
C GLU A 767 -68.30 -60.75 17.81
N SER A 768 -67.12 -60.14 17.71
CA SER A 768 -66.28 -59.81 18.86
C SER A 768 -66.71 -58.49 19.52
N PRO A 769 -66.67 -58.38 20.86
CA PRO A 769 -66.90 -57.11 21.56
C PRO A 769 -65.97 -55.99 21.06
N VAL A 770 -66.53 -54.79 20.85
CA VAL A 770 -65.78 -53.59 20.44
C VAL A 770 -65.74 -52.65 21.64
N ILE A 771 -64.62 -52.62 22.37
CA ILE A 771 -64.50 -51.83 23.61
C ILE A 771 -63.98 -50.43 23.31
N VAL A 772 -64.78 -49.41 23.65
CA VAL A 772 -64.45 -47.98 23.52
C VAL A 772 -64.55 -47.29 24.87
N HIS A 773 -63.72 -46.27 25.10
CA HIS A 773 -63.72 -45.49 26.35
C HIS A 773 -64.57 -44.23 26.18
N VAL A 774 -65.86 -44.31 26.53
CA VAL A 774 -66.88 -43.28 26.25
C VAL A 774 -67.87 -43.17 27.41
N ASP A 775 -68.69 -42.12 27.42
CA ASP A 775 -69.86 -42.05 28.31
C ASP A 775 -71.03 -42.77 27.62
N GLY A 776 -71.41 -43.95 28.13
CA GLY A 776 -72.43 -44.79 27.51
C GLY A 776 -73.78 -44.08 27.28
N ARG A 777 -74.19 -43.17 28.18
CA ARG A 777 -75.45 -42.42 28.02
C ARG A 777 -75.34 -41.36 26.94
N ARG A 778 -74.20 -40.67 26.86
CA ARG A 778 -73.96 -39.66 25.82
C ARG A 778 -73.72 -40.29 24.46
N MET A 779 -73.07 -41.45 24.41
CA MET A 779 -72.89 -42.20 23.18
C MET A 779 -74.23 -42.76 22.67
N TRP A 780 -75.09 -43.29 23.54
CA TRP A 780 -76.46 -43.65 23.15
C TRP A 780 -77.22 -42.44 22.59
N ARG A 781 -77.08 -41.25 23.18
CA ARG A 781 -77.67 -39.99 22.66
C ARG A 781 -77.13 -39.59 21.28
N VAL A 782 -75.83 -39.81 21.01
CA VAL A 782 -75.22 -39.62 19.69
C VAL A 782 -75.89 -40.55 18.67
N LEU A 783 -75.99 -41.85 18.98
CA LEU A 783 -76.64 -42.85 18.12
C LEU A 783 -78.13 -42.55 17.93
N GLU A 784 -78.86 -42.24 18.99
CA GLU A 784 -80.27 -41.86 18.96
C GLU A 784 -80.51 -40.69 17.99
N ASN A 785 -79.66 -39.66 18.02
CA ASN A 785 -79.80 -38.49 17.15
C ASN A 785 -79.63 -38.82 15.67
N ILE A 786 -78.66 -39.69 15.32
CA ILE A 786 -78.41 -40.08 13.93
C ILE A 786 -79.46 -41.10 13.43
N PHE A 787 -79.90 -42.04 14.27
CA PHE A 787 -80.93 -43.02 13.92
C PHE A 787 -82.31 -42.36 13.79
N ASN A 788 -82.69 -41.42 14.68
CA ASN A 788 -83.92 -40.65 14.51
C ASN A 788 -83.84 -39.72 13.27
N ASN A 789 -82.64 -39.25 12.88
CA ASN A 789 -82.47 -38.53 11.63
C ASN A 789 -82.78 -39.43 10.43
N ALA A 790 -82.20 -40.64 10.39
CA ALA A 790 -82.48 -41.62 9.35
C ALA A 790 -83.96 -42.01 9.29
N ALA A 791 -84.60 -42.30 10.44
CA ALA A 791 -86.02 -42.67 10.50
C ALA A 791 -86.95 -41.60 9.90
N LYS A 792 -86.54 -40.33 9.98
CA LYS A 792 -87.39 -39.19 9.66
C LYS A 792 -87.20 -38.64 8.25
N TYR A 793 -86.00 -38.80 7.69
CA TYR A 793 -85.65 -38.26 6.38
C TYR A 793 -85.35 -39.32 5.33
N ALA A 794 -85.21 -40.60 5.69
CA ALA A 794 -85.05 -41.67 4.72
C ALA A 794 -86.29 -41.85 3.84
N MET A 795 -86.08 -42.28 2.60
CA MET A 795 -87.13 -42.60 1.64
C MET A 795 -87.90 -43.85 2.13
N PRO A 796 -89.23 -43.77 2.31
CA PRO A 796 -90.02 -44.94 2.73
C PRO A 796 -89.85 -46.12 1.78
N GLY A 797 -89.85 -47.34 2.30
CA GLY A 797 -89.62 -48.58 1.53
C GLY A 797 -88.15 -48.87 1.22
N THR A 798 -87.20 -48.15 1.81
CA THR A 798 -85.76 -48.34 1.58
C THR A 798 -85.03 -48.90 2.81
N ARG A 799 -83.74 -49.21 2.63
CA ARG A 799 -82.87 -49.76 3.68
C ARG A 799 -82.02 -48.69 4.34
N VAL A 800 -81.84 -48.82 5.65
CA VAL A 800 -80.87 -48.06 6.45
C VAL A 800 -79.73 -49.00 6.83
N TYR A 801 -78.51 -48.71 6.37
CA TYR A 801 -77.34 -49.55 6.65
C TYR A 801 -76.60 -49.02 7.88
N ALA A 802 -76.44 -49.87 8.90
CA ALA A 802 -75.69 -49.60 10.11
C ALA A 802 -74.48 -50.54 10.18
N ASP A 803 -73.31 -50.05 9.76
CA ASP A 803 -72.08 -50.82 9.67
C ASP A 803 -71.13 -50.43 10.80
N LEU A 804 -70.72 -51.39 11.64
CA LEU A 804 -69.65 -51.24 12.62
C LEU A 804 -68.46 -52.10 12.20
N GLN A 805 -67.29 -51.47 12.07
CA GLN A 805 -66.06 -52.18 11.75
C GLN A 805 -64.89 -51.68 12.58
N ILE A 806 -63.93 -52.56 12.81
CA ILE A 806 -62.64 -52.21 13.37
C ILE A 806 -61.70 -51.90 12.20
N LYS A 807 -61.15 -50.69 12.18
CA LYS A 807 -60.08 -50.29 11.26
C LYS A 807 -58.88 -49.87 12.07
N GLU A 808 -57.76 -50.59 11.92
CA GLU A 808 -56.53 -50.33 12.67
C GLU A 808 -56.79 -50.28 14.19
N GLU A 809 -56.63 -49.10 14.82
CA GLU A 809 -56.82 -48.87 16.27
C GLU A 809 -58.13 -48.11 16.60
N VAL A 810 -59.08 -48.04 15.67
CA VAL A 810 -60.35 -47.33 15.86
C VAL A 810 -61.57 -48.20 15.54
N ALA A 811 -62.65 -47.97 16.30
CA ALA A 811 -63.99 -48.42 15.98
C ALA A 811 -64.63 -47.39 15.04
N GLU A 812 -64.94 -47.80 13.80
CA GLU A 812 -65.62 -46.96 12.82
C GLU A 812 -67.07 -47.44 12.67
N PHE A 813 -68.01 -46.60 13.07
CA PHE A 813 -69.43 -46.79 12.87
C PHE A 813 -69.92 -45.93 11.72
N THR A 814 -70.72 -46.51 10.83
CA THR A 814 -71.31 -45.79 9.71
C THR A 814 -72.81 -46.06 9.62
N LEU A 815 -73.60 -44.99 9.55
CA LEU A 815 -75.04 -45.05 9.25
C LEU A 815 -75.30 -44.45 7.87
N LYS A 816 -75.96 -45.18 6.97
CA LYS A 816 -76.29 -44.75 5.60
C LYS A 816 -77.77 -44.91 5.31
N ASN A 817 -78.38 -43.90 4.68
CA ASN A 817 -79.72 -44.00 4.13
C ASN A 817 -79.85 -43.18 2.84
N ILE A 818 -80.87 -43.53 2.05
CA ILE A 818 -81.30 -42.71 0.90
C ILE A 818 -82.36 -41.73 1.42
N SER A 819 -82.16 -40.44 1.23
CA SER A 819 -83.08 -39.37 1.63
C SER A 819 -84.33 -39.37 0.74
N ALA A 820 -85.49 -39.07 1.33
CA ALA A 820 -86.75 -38.90 0.60
C ALA A 820 -86.75 -37.64 -0.29
N GLN A 821 -85.90 -36.66 0.03
CA GLN A 821 -85.73 -35.43 -0.72
C GLN A 821 -84.26 -35.20 -1.09
N LYS A 822 -84.04 -34.49 -2.19
CA LYS A 822 -82.70 -34.12 -2.65
C LYS A 822 -81.97 -33.26 -1.62
N LEU A 823 -80.77 -33.67 -1.23
CA LEU A 823 -79.93 -32.94 -0.29
C LEU A 823 -79.13 -31.85 -1.04
N ASN A 824 -79.58 -30.60 -0.99
CA ASN A 824 -78.90 -29.44 -1.59
C ASN A 824 -78.09 -28.62 -0.54
N ILE A 825 -77.54 -29.28 0.48
CA ILE A 825 -76.76 -28.64 1.55
C ILE A 825 -75.39 -29.32 1.65
N LYS A 826 -74.35 -28.51 1.90
CA LYS A 826 -73.00 -29.04 2.12
C LYS A 826 -72.91 -29.82 3.43
N ALA A 827 -72.07 -30.85 3.46
CA ALA A 827 -71.90 -31.68 4.65
C ALA A 827 -71.48 -30.88 5.90
N GLU A 828 -70.64 -29.85 5.73
CA GLU A 828 -70.17 -29.01 6.84
C GLU A 828 -71.27 -28.11 7.43
N GLU A 829 -72.27 -27.73 6.62
CA GLU A 829 -73.39 -26.90 7.07
C GLU A 829 -74.41 -27.73 7.88
N LEU A 830 -74.49 -29.05 7.67
CA LEU A 830 -75.43 -29.94 8.37
C LEU A 830 -75.08 -30.18 9.85
N THR A 831 -73.84 -29.92 10.25
CA THR A 831 -73.40 -29.98 11.65
C THR A 831 -73.46 -28.63 12.37
N GLU A 832 -73.77 -27.53 11.66
CA GLU A 832 -74.02 -26.21 12.27
C GLU A 832 -75.35 -26.16 13.04
N ARG A 833 -75.42 -25.30 14.06
CA ARG A 833 -76.61 -25.19 14.92
C ARG A 833 -77.77 -24.53 14.17
N PHE A 834 -78.96 -25.09 14.36
CA PHE A 834 -80.22 -24.59 13.79
C PHE A 834 -80.31 -24.69 12.25
N ILE A 835 -79.36 -25.34 11.59
CA ILE A 835 -79.42 -25.58 10.16
C ILE A 835 -80.30 -26.81 9.86
N ARG A 836 -81.09 -26.72 8.79
CA ARG A 836 -81.96 -27.79 8.30
C ARG A 836 -81.77 -27.94 6.80
N GLY A 837 -81.75 -29.20 6.35
CA GLY A 837 -81.61 -29.66 4.95
C GLY A 837 -82.64 -29.16 3.92
N ASP A 838 -83.71 -28.49 4.34
CA ASP A 838 -84.98 -28.43 3.58
C ASP A 838 -85.44 -26.97 3.33
N ILE A 839 -86.00 -26.70 2.15
CA ILE A 839 -86.57 -25.40 1.72
C ILE A 839 -88.00 -25.23 2.28
N SER A 840 -88.65 -26.31 2.74
CA SER A 840 -90.00 -26.26 3.32
C SER A 840 -89.97 -26.24 4.86
N ARG A 841 -90.48 -25.16 5.49
CA ARG A 841 -90.55 -24.98 6.96
C ARG A 841 -91.52 -25.94 7.68
N SER A 842 -92.07 -26.93 6.98
CA SER A 842 -93.15 -27.81 7.45
C SER A 842 -92.68 -29.09 8.13
N THR A 843 -91.41 -29.48 8.03
CA THR A 843 -90.89 -30.69 8.68
C THR A 843 -90.48 -30.43 10.15
N GLU A 844 -90.74 -31.40 11.02
CA GLU A 844 -90.39 -31.31 12.44
C GLU A 844 -88.87 -31.41 12.68
N GLY A 845 -88.35 -30.97 13.83
CA GLY A 845 -86.92 -31.08 14.17
C GLY A 845 -86.34 -29.78 14.72
N SER A 846 -85.30 -29.85 15.55
CA SER A 846 -84.66 -28.70 16.19
C SER A 846 -83.53 -28.08 15.35
N GLY A 847 -82.93 -28.85 14.45
CA GLY A 847 -81.67 -28.47 13.78
C GLY A 847 -80.47 -28.51 14.74
N LEU A 848 -80.61 -29.16 15.91
CA LEU A 848 -79.56 -29.26 16.92
C LEU A 848 -79.00 -30.68 17.04
N GLY A 849 -79.75 -31.72 16.64
CA GLY A 849 -79.36 -33.12 16.84
C GLY A 849 -77.99 -33.50 16.28
N LEU A 850 -77.66 -33.12 15.03
CA LEU A 850 -76.35 -33.40 14.44
C LEU A 850 -75.22 -32.59 15.09
N SER A 851 -75.47 -31.32 15.45
CA SER A 851 -74.50 -30.49 16.17
C SER A 851 -74.19 -31.01 17.59
N ILE A 852 -75.22 -31.54 18.28
CA ILE A 852 -75.09 -32.20 19.59
C ILE A 852 -74.31 -33.50 19.41
N ALA A 853 -74.63 -34.31 18.40
CA ALA A 853 -73.93 -35.56 18.10
C ALA A 853 -72.45 -35.35 17.76
N SER A 854 -72.13 -34.34 16.95
CA SER A 854 -70.74 -33.95 16.62
C SER A 854 -69.98 -33.55 17.87
N THR A 855 -70.52 -32.59 18.63
CA THR A 855 -69.80 -32.05 19.79
C THR A 855 -69.67 -33.10 20.90
N LEU A 856 -70.68 -33.95 21.13
CA LEU A 856 -70.57 -35.06 22.10
C LEU A 856 -69.54 -36.11 21.67
N THR A 857 -69.46 -36.42 20.38
CA THR A 857 -68.44 -37.34 19.84
C THR A 857 -67.03 -36.75 20.03
N GLU A 858 -66.83 -35.47 19.69
CA GLU A 858 -65.57 -34.75 19.85
C GLU A 858 -65.14 -34.64 21.33
N MET A 859 -66.07 -34.32 22.24
CA MET A 859 -65.79 -34.27 23.68
C MET A 859 -65.39 -35.63 24.26
N GLN A 860 -65.78 -36.74 23.60
CA GLN A 860 -65.40 -38.11 23.96
C GLN A 860 -64.13 -38.59 23.22
N GLY A 861 -63.45 -37.71 22.49
CA GLY A 861 -62.19 -38.01 21.80
C GLY A 861 -62.34 -38.72 20.45
N GLY A 862 -63.56 -38.78 19.89
CA GLY A 862 -63.83 -39.32 18.57
C GLY A 862 -63.96 -38.25 17.48
N THR A 863 -64.15 -38.70 16.24
CA THR A 863 -64.49 -37.82 15.10
C THR A 863 -65.91 -38.12 14.59
N PHE A 864 -66.60 -37.08 14.14
CA PHE A 864 -67.95 -37.15 13.57
C PHE A 864 -67.95 -36.51 12.18
N GLU A 865 -68.13 -37.32 11.15
CA GLU A 865 -68.09 -36.88 9.75
C GLU A 865 -69.43 -37.12 9.06
N VAL A 866 -69.91 -36.10 8.35
CA VAL A 866 -71.11 -36.20 7.51
C VAL A 866 -70.66 -36.24 6.05
N TYR A 867 -71.28 -37.10 5.26
CA TYR A 867 -71.07 -37.20 3.82
C TYR A 867 -72.43 -37.21 3.12
N VAL A 868 -72.55 -36.38 2.09
CA VAL A 868 -73.77 -36.22 1.29
C VAL A 868 -73.40 -36.30 -0.18
N ASP A 869 -74.07 -37.18 -0.93
CA ASP A 869 -73.94 -37.27 -2.39
C ASP A 869 -75.30 -37.56 -3.05
N GLY A 870 -75.86 -36.54 -3.69
CA GLY A 870 -77.22 -36.59 -4.24
C GLY A 870 -78.26 -36.85 -3.16
N ASP A 871 -78.79 -38.07 -3.14
CA ASP A 871 -79.79 -38.51 -2.14
C ASP A 871 -79.16 -39.39 -1.05
N LEU A 872 -77.86 -39.72 -1.15
CA LEU A 872 -77.15 -40.49 -0.12
C LEU A 872 -76.79 -39.59 1.06
N PHE A 873 -77.27 -39.97 2.25
CA PHE A 873 -76.79 -39.45 3.52
C PHE A 873 -75.96 -40.51 4.23
N LYS A 874 -74.76 -40.14 4.68
CA LYS A 874 -73.86 -41.01 5.43
C LYS A 874 -73.28 -40.24 6.61
N VAL A 875 -73.33 -40.83 7.81
CA VAL A 875 -72.57 -40.37 8.98
C VAL A 875 -71.53 -41.40 9.34
N THR A 876 -70.31 -40.97 9.61
CA THR A 876 -69.22 -41.80 10.12
C THR A 876 -68.77 -41.28 11.48
N ILE A 877 -68.78 -42.17 12.48
CA ILE A 877 -68.26 -41.94 13.83
C ILE A 877 -67.02 -42.80 14.01
N THR A 878 -65.92 -42.19 14.39
CA THR A 878 -64.67 -42.90 14.68
C THR A 878 -64.28 -42.71 16.13
N LEU A 879 -64.11 -43.81 16.86
CA LEU A 879 -63.72 -43.81 18.27
C LEU A 879 -62.43 -44.60 18.47
N PRO A 880 -61.49 -44.12 19.31
CA PRO A 880 -60.31 -44.90 19.67
C PRO A 880 -60.71 -46.22 20.34
N LEU A 881 -60.15 -47.34 19.87
CA LEU A 881 -60.28 -48.60 20.59
C LEU A 881 -59.51 -48.51 21.89
N LYS A 882 -60.04 -49.13 22.93
CA LYS A 882 -59.24 -49.38 24.12
C LYS A 882 -58.26 -50.51 23.82
N GLU A 883 -56.96 -50.21 23.83
CA GLU A 883 -55.91 -51.24 23.78
C GLU A 883 -56.21 -52.31 24.85
N SER A 884 -56.30 -53.57 24.41
CA SER A 884 -56.29 -54.70 25.33
C SER A 884 -54.93 -54.74 26.01
N ARG A 885 -54.85 -54.25 27.25
CA ARG A 885 -53.71 -54.57 28.12
C ARG A 885 -53.80 -55.99 28.63
#